data_AF-A0A9C8WG91-F1
#
_entry.id   AF-A0A9C8WG91-F1
#
_cell.length_a   1.000
_cell.length_b   1.000
_cell.length_c   1.000
_cell.angle_alpha   90.00
_cell.angle_beta   90.00
_cell.angle_gamma   90.00
#
_symmetry.space_group_name_H-M   'P 1'
#
loop_
_entity.id
_entity.type
_entity.pdbx_description
1 polymer ?
#
loop_
_entity_poly.entity_id
_entity_poly.type
_entity_poly.pdbx_seq_one_letter_code
_entity_poly.pdbx_strand_id
1 'polypeptide(L)'
;VNETTGQTLGKKHVINNFCINPQSNEPRCTSCHIGYGWKDKNFDFTVEEKVDCLVCHDTTGTYKKFPAGAGYPVSEPKEFPPGSGKIWNPPDLVEIAQNVGESSRETCGACHFYGGGGNEVKHGDLDNSLVNPPYELDVHMSPEGQDFACTNCHTTEKHDISGSRYSWDPEQWAGCESCHTDHPHKLATLNQHTQKIACATCHIPEFARGGIPTKMYWDWSKAGQMDENGKPYTEEGEDGWEYNTLKGEFRWEENVVPYYTWFNGQMLYTLAEDTIDPNGVVSINKPLGTVHDPTAKIWPFKHFTGRQPYDSGLNRLVIPHLFGKDDTAYWKNFDWGKAIKTGMEYAGLEYSGQYGFVDTEMYWPIAHMVAPAKDALHCTDCHTDEGGRLDFAALGYSDEDVTRLTHFPPVILSEEAKTFKTDYAPESCRECHEDEYDQWTESRHGEVGTGCAACHKPEALGEHPAVPLSMGKEAEICGACHIQEYEDWSASKHGEVDITCVACHNPHTQHQRLVDDNQTTCENCHREEADDILHSTHYAANLTCLDCHKNTHENTGHTFNIGTDTCVSCHGDTIHTAAAILNGEPLTTTLVAPETVPPEKTTEELAEEQAAYAGIHATPPAALNIIVGIILALGFVWLFFANDNNKS
;
A
#
# COMPACT_ATOMS: atom_id res chain seq x y z
N VAL A 1 15.81 -17.34 -19.50
CA VAL A 1 16.96 -17.41 -18.57
C VAL A 1 17.20 -15.98 -18.12
N ASN A 2 17.35 -15.73 -16.82
CA ASN A 2 17.75 -14.41 -16.35
C ASN A 2 19.21 -14.20 -16.74
N GLU A 3 19.49 -13.14 -17.50
CA GLU A 3 20.82 -12.91 -18.08
C GLU A 3 21.87 -12.55 -17.03
N THR A 4 21.46 -11.91 -15.93
CA THR A 4 22.33 -11.46 -14.85
C THR A 4 22.73 -12.59 -13.90
N THR A 5 21.78 -13.42 -13.49
CA THR A 5 22.02 -14.52 -12.53
C THR A 5 22.33 -15.85 -13.22
N GLY A 6 22.04 -15.97 -14.52
CA GLY A 6 22.15 -17.21 -15.28
C GLY A 6 21.07 -18.25 -14.95
N GLN A 7 20.10 -17.92 -14.09
CA GLN A 7 19.08 -18.85 -13.63
C GLN A 7 17.94 -19.02 -14.65
N THR A 8 17.44 -20.24 -14.82
CA THR A 8 16.21 -20.48 -15.57
C THR A 8 15.02 -20.27 -14.64
N LEU A 9 14.45 -19.07 -14.67
CA LEU A 9 13.34 -18.65 -13.83
C LEU A 9 11.98 -18.74 -14.54
N GLY A 10 10.91 -18.39 -13.82
CA GLY A 10 9.53 -18.48 -14.27
C GLY A 10 8.71 -19.43 -13.41
N LYS A 11 7.38 -19.26 -13.38
CA LYS A 11 6.48 -20.04 -12.51
C LYS A 11 6.61 -21.56 -12.70
N LYS A 12 7.02 -22.00 -13.90
CA LYS A 12 7.28 -23.42 -14.23
C LYS A 12 8.49 -24.00 -13.51
N HIS A 13 9.45 -23.16 -13.10
CA HIS A 13 10.77 -23.58 -12.62
C HIS A 13 10.99 -23.27 -11.14
N VAL A 14 10.47 -22.14 -10.65
CA VAL A 14 10.76 -21.69 -9.28
C VAL A 14 9.93 -22.43 -8.24
N ILE A 15 10.50 -22.57 -7.05
CA ILE A 15 9.80 -22.98 -5.83
C ILE A 15 9.31 -21.72 -5.10
N ASN A 16 8.17 -21.81 -4.43
CA ASN A 16 7.69 -20.82 -3.44
C ASN A 16 7.33 -21.51 -2.12
N ASN A 17 7.04 -20.74 -1.08
CA ASN A 17 6.51 -21.22 0.21
C ASN A 17 4.98 -21.11 0.34
N PHE A 18 4.27 -21.01 -0.79
CA PHE A 18 2.82 -21.16 -0.86
C PHE A 18 2.47 -22.60 -1.25
N CYS A 19 2.07 -22.82 -2.51
CA CYS A 19 1.76 -24.13 -3.07
C CYS A 19 3.00 -24.85 -3.65
N ILE A 20 4.21 -24.36 -3.33
CA ILE A 20 5.50 -24.95 -3.67
C ILE A 20 5.85 -24.87 -5.15
N ASN A 21 5.29 -25.71 -6.02
CA ASN A 21 5.65 -25.73 -7.44
C ASN A 21 4.51 -26.35 -8.30
N PRO A 22 4.30 -25.87 -9.54
CA PRO A 22 3.23 -26.38 -10.40
C PRO A 22 3.48 -27.78 -10.99
N GLN A 23 4.73 -28.26 -11.10
CA GLN A 23 5.00 -29.59 -11.64
C GLN A 23 4.30 -30.66 -10.81
N SER A 24 3.64 -31.61 -11.47
CA SER A 24 2.69 -32.61 -10.93
C SER A 24 1.33 -32.05 -10.46
N ASN A 25 1.23 -30.74 -10.26
CA ASN A 25 0.04 -30.04 -9.77
C ASN A 25 -0.65 -29.19 -10.84
N GLU A 26 -0.25 -29.32 -12.10
CA GLU A 26 -0.60 -28.39 -13.18
C GLU A 26 -2.10 -28.14 -13.29
N PRO A 27 -3.01 -29.13 -13.23
CA PRO A 27 -4.44 -28.87 -13.44
C PRO A 27 -5.08 -27.89 -12.45
N ARG A 28 -4.48 -27.76 -11.25
CA ARG A 28 -4.88 -26.77 -10.25
C ARG A 28 -4.25 -25.41 -10.53
N CYS A 29 -2.96 -25.40 -10.86
CA CYS A 29 -2.18 -24.17 -11.06
C CYS A 29 -2.46 -23.45 -12.37
N THR A 30 -2.80 -24.18 -13.44
CA THR A 30 -3.01 -23.65 -14.80
C THR A 30 -4.44 -23.16 -15.02
N SER A 31 -5.27 -23.16 -13.98
CA SER A 31 -6.46 -22.30 -13.93
C SER A 31 -6.10 -20.82 -14.14
N CYS A 32 -4.87 -20.42 -13.81
CA CYS A 32 -4.32 -19.09 -14.06
C CYS A 32 -3.25 -19.07 -15.18
N HIS A 33 -3.25 -20.05 -16.09
CA HIS A 33 -2.41 -20.03 -17.29
C HIS A 33 -3.21 -19.47 -18.48
N ILE A 34 -2.59 -18.67 -19.33
CA ILE A 34 -3.18 -18.11 -20.56
C ILE A 34 -3.22 -19.19 -21.65
N GLY A 35 -3.87 -20.31 -21.32
CA GLY A 35 -4.07 -21.41 -22.25
C GLY A 35 -4.93 -22.52 -21.70
N TYR A 36 -5.17 -23.50 -22.55
CA TYR A 36 -6.14 -24.57 -22.35
C TYR A 36 -5.48 -25.95 -22.37
N GLY A 37 -5.61 -26.70 -21.26
CA GLY A 37 -5.23 -28.10 -21.20
C GLY A 37 -3.80 -28.38 -20.79
N TRP A 38 -3.07 -27.41 -20.25
CA TRP A 38 -1.79 -27.67 -19.59
C TRP A 38 -2.05 -28.41 -18.27
N LYS A 39 -2.14 -29.73 -18.36
CA LYS A 39 -2.46 -30.65 -17.26
C LYS A 39 -1.26 -31.48 -16.80
N ASP A 40 -0.22 -31.55 -17.61
CA ASP A 40 1.00 -32.30 -17.35
C ASP A 40 2.16 -31.81 -18.24
N LYS A 41 3.34 -32.43 -18.10
CA LYS A 41 4.61 -32.07 -18.75
C LYS A 41 4.64 -32.32 -20.25
N ASN A 42 3.65 -33.03 -20.80
CA ASN A 42 3.54 -33.29 -22.23
C ASN A 42 2.70 -32.22 -22.95
N PHE A 43 2.34 -31.13 -22.28
CA PHE A 43 1.67 -30.01 -22.93
C PHE A 43 2.55 -29.41 -24.02
N ASP A 44 1.98 -29.28 -25.21
CA ASP A 44 2.66 -28.74 -26.38
C ASP A 44 2.46 -27.22 -26.44
N PHE A 45 3.52 -26.49 -26.08
CA PHE A 45 3.55 -25.02 -26.10
C PHE A 45 3.60 -24.42 -27.51
N THR A 46 3.67 -25.25 -28.57
CA THR A 46 3.69 -24.79 -29.96
C THR A 46 2.32 -24.75 -30.62
N VAL A 47 1.28 -25.27 -29.96
CA VAL A 47 -0.10 -25.33 -30.50
C VAL A 47 -0.83 -24.04 -30.19
N GLU A 48 -1.02 -23.20 -31.21
CA GLU A 48 -1.65 -21.88 -31.10
C GLU A 48 -3.12 -21.97 -30.63
N GLU A 49 -3.86 -23.02 -31.01
CA GLU A 49 -5.25 -23.23 -30.60
C GLU A 49 -5.41 -23.52 -29.09
N LYS A 50 -4.29 -23.66 -28.37
CA LYS A 50 -4.29 -23.78 -26.91
C LYS A 50 -4.14 -22.45 -26.19
N VAL A 51 -3.97 -21.32 -26.89
CA VAL A 51 -3.97 -19.99 -26.28
C VAL A 51 -5.38 -19.62 -25.82
N ASP A 52 -5.48 -19.04 -24.63
CA ASP A 52 -6.73 -18.53 -24.09
C ASP A 52 -6.83 -17.02 -24.34
N CYS A 53 -7.48 -16.62 -25.43
CA CYS A 53 -7.69 -15.22 -25.75
C CYS A 53 -8.72 -14.56 -24.80
N LEU A 54 -9.67 -15.33 -24.28
CA LEU A 54 -10.85 -14.78 -23.59
C LEU A 54 -10.51 -14.32 -22.17
N VAL A 55 -9.53 -14.96 -21.50
CA VAL A 55 -9.17 -14.60 -20.12
C VAL A 55 -8.71 -13.15 -19.97
N CYS A 56 -8.11 -12.57 -21.01
CA CYS A 56 -7.64 -11.18 -21.00
C CYS A 56 -8.61 -10.22 -21.70
N HIS A 57 -9.44 -10.70 -22.63
CA HIS A 57 -10.24 -9.88 -23.53
C HIS A 57 -11.75 -9.96 -23.31
N ASP A 58 -12.25 -10.76 -22.36
CA ASP A 58 -13.68 -10.77 -22.01
C ASP A 58 -14.10 -9.41 -21.43
N THR A 59 -15.10 -8.76 -22.03
CA THR A 59 -15.73 -7.55 -21.47
C THR A 59 -17.12 -7.80 -20.89
N THR A 60 -17.58 -9.05 -20.83
CA THR A 60 -18.88 -9.42 -20.26
C THR A 60 -18.81 -9.64 -18.74
N GLY A 61 -17.61 -9.92 -18.21
CA GLY A 61 -17.40 -10.27 -16.80
C GLY A 61 -17.86 -11.70 -16.44
N THR A 62 -18.20 -12.51 -17.44
CA THR A 62 -18.78 -13.86 -17.25
C THR A 62 -17.79 -14.99 -17.51
N TYR A 63 -16.69 -14.72 -18.21
CA TYR A 63 -15.68 -15.74 -18.52
C TYR A 63 -14.89 -16.13 -17.27
N LYS A 64 -14.95 -17.42 -16.89
CA LYS A 64 -14.21 -17.95 -15.73
C LYS A 64 -13.64 -19.32 -16.02
N LYS A 65 -12.33 -19.48 -15.80
CA LYS A 65 -11.64 -20.78 -15.89
C LYS A 65 -11.99 -21.61 -14.66
N PHE A 66 -12.21 -22.91 -14.85
CA PHE A 66 -12.54 -23.80 -13.74
C PHE A 66 -11.29 -24.02 -12.86
N PRO A 67 -11.37 -23.87 -11.53
CA PRO A 67 -10.20 -23.92 -10.64
C PRO A 67 -9.41 -25.24 -10.64
N ALA A 68 -9.95 -26.32 -11.21
CA ALA A 68 -9.28 -27.62 -11.34
C ALA A 68 -9.40 -28.16 -12.77
N GLY A 69 -9.55 -27.27 -13.75
CA GLY A 69 -9.86 -27.58 -15.15
C GLY A 69 -8.66 -27.57 -16.08
N ALA A 70 -7.43 -27.45 -15.57
CA ALA A 70 -6.24 -27.27 -16.40
C ALA A 70 -6.38 -26.12 -17.42
N GLY A 71 -7.02 -25.03 -16.99
CA GLY A 71 -7.28 -23.86 -17.81
C GLY A 71 -8.61 -23.85 -18.57
N TYR A 72 -9.37 -24.94 -18.62
CA TYR A 72 -10.70 -24.92 -19.25
C TYR A 72 -11.77 -24.33 -18.31
N PRO A 73 -12.81 -23.64 -18.84
CA PRO A 73 -14.07 -23.45 -18.13
C PRO A 73 -14.80 -24.79 -17.94
N VAL A 74 -15.89 -24.80 -17.17
CA VAL A 74 -16.74 -26.00 -17.07
C VAL A 74 -17.57 -26.18 -18.35
N SER A 75 -17.71 -27.43 -18.82
CA SER A 75 -18.54 -27.76 -19.99
C SER A 75 -19.99 -28.09 -19.62
N GLU A 76 -20.21 -28.46 -18.35
CA GLU A 76 -21.53 -28.76 -17.79
C GLU A 76 -21.58 -28.21 -16.35
N PRO A 77 -22.78 -27.91 -15.81
CA PRO A 77 -22.95 -27.49 -14.43
C PRO A 77 -22.24 -28.44 -13.45
N LYS A 78 -21.36 -27.91 -12.61
CA LYS A 78 -20.50 -28.70 -11.73
C LYS A 78 -20.32 -28.04 -10.37
N GLU A 79 -20.52 -28.81 -9.31
CA GLU A 79 -20.25 -28.34 -7.95
C GLU A 79 -18.74 -28.26 -7.67
N PHE A 80 -18.28 -27.13 -7.12
CA PHE A 80 -16.90 -26.99 -6.67
C PHE A 80 -16.73 -25.88 -5.61
N PRO A 81 -16.09 -26.19 -4.45
CA PRO A 81 -15.60 -27.51 -4.02
C PRO A 81 -16.72 -28.55 -3.83
N PRO A 82 -16.43 -29.86 -3.91
CA PRO A 82 -17.45 -30.89 -3.66
C PRO A 82 -18.09 -30.74 -2.28
N GLY A 83 -19.42 -30.76 -2.19
CA GLY A 83 -20.18 -30.59 -0.95
C GLY A 83 -20.35 -29.14 -0.48
N SER A 84 -19.91 -28.15 -1.27
CA SER A 84 -20.07 -26.72 -0.93
C SER A 84 -21.43 -26.13 -1.31
N GLY A 85 -22.21 -26.80 -2.15
CA GLY A 85 -23.42 -26.27 -2.78
C GLY A 85 -23.16 -25.25 -3.90
N LYS A 86 -21.91 -24.84 -4.14
CA LYS A 86 -21.55 -23.86 -5.18
C LYS A 86 -21.47 -24.51 -6.56
N ILE A 87 -22.45 -24.22 -7.41
CA ILE A 87 -22.51 -24.70 -8.80
C ILE A 87 -21.80 -23.72 -9.73
N TRP A 88 -20.85 -24.24 -10.51
CA TRP A 88 -20.21 -23.56 -11.63
C TRP A 88 -20.95 -23.92 -12.90
N ASN A 89 -21.43 -22.92 -13.64
CA ASN A 89 -22.14 -23.12 -14.91
C ASN A 89 -21.22 -22.86 -16.11
N PRO A 90 -21.46 -23.52 -17.26
CA PRO A 90 -20.74 -23.22 -18.49
C PRO A 90 -20.97 -21.76 -18.90
N PRO A 91 -19.91 -21.03 -19.26
CA PRO A 91 -20.07 -19.68 -19.80
C PRO A 91 -20.67 -19.72 -21.21
N ASP A 92 -21.40 -18.66 -21.59
CA ASP A 92 -21.82 -18.47 -22.98
C ASP A 92 -20.63 -18.00 -23.82
N LEU A 93 -19.88 -18.97 -24.36
CA LEU A 93 -18.68 -18.68 -25.15
C LEU A 93 -18.98 -17.89 -26.42
N VAL A 94 -20.20 -17.96 -26.97
CA VAL A 94 -20.56 -17.20 -28.17
C VAL A 94 -20.76 -15.74 -27.81
N GLU A 95 -21.50 -15.46 -26.73
CA GLU A 95 -21.69 -14.11 -26.20
C GLU A 95 -20.34 -13.47 -25.84
N ILE A 96 -19.50 -14.17 -25.09
CA ILE A 96 -18.18 -13.68 -24.68
C ILE A 96 -17.32 -13.37 -25.92
N ALA A 97 -17.23 -14.30 -26.88
CA ALA A 97 -16.42 -14.09 -28.08
C ALA A 97 -16.91 -12.93 -28.95
N GLN A 98 -18.21 -12.62 -28.93
CA GLN A 98 -18.79 -11.49 -29.65
C GLN A 98 -18.55 -10.14 -28.96
N ASN A 99 -18.24 -10.16 -27.66
CA ASN A 99 -18.00 -8.98 -26.82
C ASN A 99 -16.56 -8.97 -26.30
N VAL A 100 -15.59 -9.39 -27.11
CA VAL A 100 -14.18 -9.22 -26.76
C VAL A 100 -13.74 -7.77 -26.95
N GLY A 101 -12.82 -7.31 -26.11
CA GLY A 101 -12.34 -5.93 -26.13
C GLY A 101 -10.98 -5.75 -25.44
N GLU A 102 -10.68 -4.51 -25.07
CA GLU A 102 -9.46 -4.19 -24.31
C GLU A 102 -9.48 -4.85 -22.92
N SER A 103 -8.29 -5.21 -22.44
CA SER A 103 -8.14 -5.76 -21.10
C SER A 103 -8.51 -4.74 -20.02
N SER A 104 -9.05 -5.22 -18.91
CA SER A 104 -9.40 -4.41 -17.74
C SER A 104 -8.66 -4.91 -16.50
N ARG A 105 -8.77 -4.16 -15.39
CA ARG A 105 -8.28 -4.61 -14.08
C ARG A 105 -8.91 -5.95 -13.67
N GLU A 106 -10.16 -6.20 -14.04
CA GLU A 106 -10.83 -7.47 -13.75
C GLU A 106 -10.25 -8.64 -14.56
N THR A 107 -9.94 -8.46 -15.85
CA THR A 107 -9.38 -9.54 -16.68
C THR A 107 -7.95 -9.89 -16.28
N CYS A 108 -7.12 -8.90 -15.94
CA CYS A 108 -5.81 -9.13 -15.31
C CYS A 108 -5.97 -9.78 -13.91
N GLY A 109 -6.90 -9.25 -13.13
CA GLY A 109 -7.22 -9.65 -11.77
C GLY A 109 -7.70 -11.09 -11.62
N ALA A 110 -8.35 -11.64 -12.64
CA ALA A 110 -8.82 -13.03 -12.68
C ALA A 110 -7.71 -14.05 -12.33
N CYS A 111 -6.45 -13.68 -12.56
CA CYS A 111 -5.28 -14.46 -12.14
C CYS A 111 -4.44 -13.75 -11.08
N HIS A 112 -4.24 -12.43 -11.20
CA HIS A 112 -3.29 -11.70 -10.36
C HIS A 112 -3.78 -11.49 -8.93
N PHE A 113 -5.09 -11.32 -8.74
CA PHE A 113 -5.72 -11.15 -7.42
C PHE A 113 -5.86 -12.46 -6.65
N TYR A 114 -5.94 -13.60 -7.34
CA TYR A 114 -6.29 -14.90 -6.76
C TYR A 114 -5.10 -15.88 -6.60
N GLY A 115 -3.88 -15.36 -6.56
CA GLY A 115 -2.66 -16.15 -6.40
C GLY A 115 -2.61 -16.90 -5.06
N GLY A 116 -1.91 -18.05 -4.97
CA GLY A 116 -1.75 -18.77 -3.70
C GLY A 116 -3.01 -19.52 -3.20
N GLY A 117 -4.09 -19.51 -3.98
CA GLY A 117 -5.28 -20.32 -3.73
C GLY A 117 -6.51 -19.53 -3.24
N GLY A 118 -6.45 -18.20 -3.25
CA GLY A 118 -7.56 -17.32 -2.88
C GLY A 118 -7.26 -15.86 -3.24
N ASN A 119 -8.23 -14.98 -3.01
CA ASN A 119 -8.04 -13.53 -3.15
C ASN A 119 -7.01 -13.04 -2.12
N GLU A 120 -6.13 -12.13 -2.54
CA GLU A 120 -5.14 -11.44 -1.71
C GLU A 120 -4.15 -12.31 -0.92
N VAL A 121 -4.14 -13.62 -1.13
CA VAL A 121 -3.29 -14.54 -0.35
C VAL A 121 -1.80 -14.27 -0.58
N LYS A 122 -1.43 -13.85 -1.80
CA LYS A 122 -0.07 -13.97 -2.30
C LYS A 122 0.70 -12.66 -2.35
N HIS A 123 0.31 -11.72 -3.21
CA HIS A 123 1.07 -10.49 -3.44
C HIS A 123 0.95 -9.51 -2.26
N GLY A 124 -0.26 -9.30 -1.74
CA GLY A 124 -0.50 -8.36 -0.65
C GLY A 124 -0.74 -6.93 -1.13
N ASP A 125 -0.48 -6.60 -2.40
CA ASP A 125 -0.81 -5.31 -3.00
C ASP A 125 -1.73 -5.46 -4.21
N LEU A 126 -2.34 -6.64 -4.40
CA LEU A 126 -3.15 -6.95 -5.57
C LEU A 126 -4.31 -7.86 -5.20
N ASP A 127 -5.48 -7.25 -4.98
CA ASP A 127 -6.74 -7.92 -4.72
C ASP A 127 -7.91 -7.32 -5.51
N ASN A 128 -9.09 -7.93 -5.41
CA ASN A 128 -10.26 -7.52 -6.18
C ASN A 128 -10.85 -6.15 -5.80
N SER A 129 -10.48 -5.55 -4.67
CA SER A 129 -10.81 -4.16 -4.36
C SER A 129 -10.23 -3.18 -5.40
N LEU A 130 -9.15 -3.56 -6.08
CA LEU A 130 -8.53 -2.79 -7.16
C LEU A 130 -9.31 -2.83 -8.48
N VAL A 131 -10.42 -3.57 -8.59
CA VAL A 131 -11.29 -3.45 -9.77
C VAL A 131 -11.89 -2.03 -9.85
N ASN A 132 -12.31 -1.49 -8.71
CA ASN A 132 -12.89 -0.15 -8.59
C ASN A 132 -12.48 0.47 -7.24
N PRO A 133 -11.19 0.84 -7.07
CA PRO A 133 -10.66 1.25 -5.79
C PRO A 133 -11.04 2.70 -5.45
N PRO A 134 -11.26 3.03 -4.16
CA PRO A 134 -11.30 4.42 -3.73
C PRO A 134 -9.92 5.08 -3.90
N TYR A 135 -9.86 6.41 -3.94
CA TYR A 135 -8.62 7.16 -4.17
C TYR A 135 -7.55 6.88 -3.12
N GLU A 136 -7.95 6.63 -1.87
CA GLU A 136 -7.06 6.33 -0.75
C GLU A 136 -6.36 4.97 -0.89
N LEU A 137 -6.96 4.02 -1.62
CA LEU A 137 -6.40 2.69 -1.81
C LEU A 137 -5.34 2.68 -2.90
N ASP A 138 -5.64 3.23 -4.08
CA ASP A 138 -4.67 3.39 -5.15
C ASP A 138 -5.02 4.62 -6.01
N VAL A 139 -4.19 5.65 -5.94
CA VAL A 139 -4.44 6.93 -6.64
C VAL A 139 -4.44 6.78 -8.16
N HIS A 140 -3.71 5.80 -8.72
CA HIS A 140 -3.60 5.63 -10.16
C HIS A 140 -4.78 4.84 -10.72
N MET A 141 -5.20 3.79 -10.03
CA MET A 141 -6.28 2.90 -10.46
C MET A 141 -7.68 3.40 -10.05
N SER A 142 -7.78 4.38 -9.16
CA SER A 142 -9.06 4.93 -8.74
C SER A 142 -9.77 5.72 -9.85
N PRO A 143 -11.10 5.57 -10.01
CA PRO A 143 -11.90 6.40 -10.90
C PRO A 143 -11.88 7.90 -10.56
N GLU A 144 -11.59 8.26 -9.31
CA GLU A 144 -11.46 9.66 -8.87
C GLU A 144 -10.06 10.23 -9.17
N GLY A 145 -9.08 9.35 -9.43
CA GLY A 145 -7.75 9.69 -9.91
C GLY A 145 -7.65 9.55 -11.43
N GLN A 146 -6.83 8.61 -11.90
CA GLN A 146 -6.52 8.44 -13.31
C GLN A 146 -7.28 7.28 -13.97
N ASP A 147 -7.99 6.47 -13.20
CA ASP A 147 -8.73 5.26 -13.61
C ASP A 147 -7.89 4.31 -14.49
N PHE A 148 -6.60 4.17 -14.19
CA PHE A 148 -5.71 3.34 -15.00
C PHE A 148 -6.13 1.87 -14.99
N ALA A 149 -6.21 1.27 -16.18
CA ALA A 149 -6.10 -0.16 -16.36
C ALA A 149 -4.63 -0.60 -16.17
N CYS A 150 -4.40 -1.89 -15.94
CA CYS A 150 -3.05 -2.41 -15.72
C CYS A 150 -2.12 -2.08 -16.90
N THR A 151 -2.63 -2.13 -18.13
CA THR A 151 -1.88 -1.87 -19.37
C THR A 151 -1.46 -0.41 -19.58
N ASN A 152 -2.00 0.53 -18.80
CA ASN A 152 -1.52 1.91 -18.82
C ASN A 152 -0.07 2.02 -18.29
N CYS A 153 0.28 1.22 -17.29
CA CYS A 153 1.65 1.12 -16.76
C CYS A 153 2.40 -0.09 -17.32
N HIS A 154 1.74 -1.24 -17.40
CA HIS A 154 2.26 -2.46 -18.01
C HIS A 154 2.08 -2.43 -19.53
N THR A 155 2.78 -1.48 -20.16
CA THR A 155 2.75 -1.27 -21.60
C THR A 155 2.99 -2.58 -22.33
N THR A 156 2.16 -2.86 -23.32
CA THR A 156 2.17 -4.15 -24.01
C THR A 156 2.38 -3.93 -25.50
N GLU A 157 3.45 -4.51 -26.06
CA GLU A 157 3.68 -4.56 -27.51
C GLU A 157 3.71 -6.01 -27.97
N LYS A 158 2.92 -6.37 -28.99
CA LYS A 158 2.86 -7.75 -29.54
C LYS A 158 2.63 -8.84 -28.47
N HIS A 159 1.79 -8.53 -27.48
CA HIS A 159 1.50 -9.38 -26.31
C HIS A 159 2.71 -9.66 -25.40
N ASP A 160 3.79 -8.89 -25.55
CA ASP A 160 4.86 -8.83 -24.56
C ASP A 160 4.53 -7.73 -23.54
N ILE A 161 4.20 -8.14 -22.32
CA ILE A 161 3.73 -7.27 -21.24
C ILE A 161 4.94 -6.90 -20.38
N SER A 162 5.25 -5.60 -20.27
CA SER A 162 6.37 -5.11 -19.46
C SER A 162 6.13 -5.30 -17.95
N GLY A 163 7.21 -5.24 -17.15
CA GLY A 163 7.14 -5.32 -15.68
C GLY A 163 7.31 -6.73 -15.10
N SER A 164 8.42 -7.40 -15.45
CA SER A 164 8.71 -8.76 -14.96
C SER A 164 9.33 -8.76 -13.56
N ARG A 165 8.71 -9.49 -12.63
CA ARG A 165 9.31 -9.73 -11.29
C ARG A 165 10.57 -10.61 -11.30
N TYR A 166 10.90 -11.25 -12.42
CA TYR A 166 12.07 -12.12 -12.56
C TYR A 166 13.25 -11.45 -13.25
N SER A 167 13.03 -10.29 -13.86
CA SER A 167 14.04 -9.50 -14.55
C SER A 167 13.56 -8.05 -14.57
N TRP A 168 14.15 -7.22 -13.73
CA TRP A 168 13.86 -5.79 -13.71
C TRP A 168 14.86 -5.12 -14.65
N ASP A 169 14.55 -5.18 -15.93
CA ASP A 169 15.31 -4.46 -16.94
C ASP A 169 14.80 -3.00 -16.98
N PRO A 170 15.61 -2.02 -16.55
CA PRO A 170 15.21 -0.62 -16.58
C PRO A 170 15.00 -0.09 -18.01
N GLU A 171 15.55 -0.75 -19.04
CA GLU A 171 15.25 -0.41 -20.45
C GLU A 171 13.83 -0.84 -20.87
N GLN A 172 13.27 -1.85 -20.20
CA GLN A 172 11.91 -2.35 -20.46
C GLN A 172 10.86 -1.73 -19.55
N TRP A 173 11.25 -1.29 -18.35
CA TRP A 173 10.34 -0.71 -17.38
C TRP A 173 11.06 0.30 -16.48
N ALA A 174 10.77 1.59 -16.68
CA ALA A 174 11.35 2.69 -15.90
C ALA A 174 10.56 3.01 -14.61
N GLY A 175 9.64 2.15 -14.17
CA GLY A 175 8.89 2.35 -12.92
C GLY A 175 8.10 3.66 -12.88
N CYS A 176 8.10 4.33 -11.72
CA CYS A 176 7.44 5.62 -11.49
C CYS A 176 8.00 6.72 -12.41
N GLU A 177 9.30 6.65 -12.70
CA GLU A 177 10.02 7.62 -13.53
C GLU A 177 9.59 7.58 -15.02
N SER A 178 8.72 6.64 -15.42
CA SER A 178 8.08 6.62 -16.74
C SER A 178 7.08 7.76 -16.93
N CYS A 179 6.47 8.25 -15.83
CA CYS A 179 5.45 9.30 -15.84
C CYS A 179 5.84 10.51 -14.97
N HIS A 180 6.61 10.28 -13.91
CA HIS A 180 7.10 11.31 -13.00
C HIS A 180 8.56 11.64 -13.29
N THR A 181 8.99 12.86 -12.98
CA THR A 181 10.43 13.19 -13.01
C THR A 181 11.17 12.49 -11.88
N ASP A 182 12.48 12.34 -11.99
CA ASP A 182 13.36 11.84 -10.92
C ASP A 182 13.50 12.80 -9.72
N HIS A 183 13.04 14.06 -9.88
CA HIS A 183 12.96 15.10 -8.85
C HIS A 183 11.52 15.66 -8.73
N PRO A 184 10.53 14.83 -8.35
CA PRO A 184 9.12 15.23 -8.42
C PRO A 184 8.69 16.19 -7.30
N HIS A 185 9.47 16.29 -6.22
CA HIS A 185 9.13 17.07 -5.03
C HIS A 185 9.64 18.51 -5.14
N LYS A 186 8.98 19.45 -4.46
CA LYS A 186 9.50 20.82 -4.33
C LYS A 186 10.66 20.90 -3.34
N LEU A 187 10.63 20.09 -2.29
CA LEU A 187 11.71 20.03 -1.31
C LEU A 187 12.90 19.26 -1.89
N ALA A 188 14.03 19.95 -2.05
CA ALA A 188 15.24 19.37 -2.64
C ALA A 188 15.71 18.13 -1.88
N THR A 189 15.56 18.12 -0.55
CA THR A 189 15.91 16.98 0.30
C THR A 189 15.15 15.70 -0.06
N LEU A 190 13.84 15.76 -0.36
CA LEU A 190 13.09 14.58 -0.80
C LEU A 190 13.58 14.06 -2.15
N ASN A 191 13.95 14.97 -3.06
CA ASN A 191 14.56 14.57 -4.33
C ASN A 191 15.94 13.93 -4.15
N GLN A 192 16.71 14.32 -3.14
CA GLN A 192 17.98 13.64 -2.82
C GLN A 192 17.72 12.19 -2.34
N HIS A 193 16.62 11.95 -1.63
CA HIS A 193 16.26 10.60 -1.17
C HIS A 193 15.99 9.65 -2.33
N THR A 194 15.48 10.12 -3.47
CA THR A 194 15.18 9.26 -4.64
C THR A 194 16.41 8.56 -5.22
N GLN A 195 17.62 9.01 -4.86
CA GLN A 195 18.89 8.37 -5.21
C GLN A 195 19.12 7.05 -4.47
N LYS A 196 18.53 6.88 -3.28
CA LYS A 196 18.76 5.72 -2.40
C LYS A 196 17.47 5.06 -1.90
N ILE A 197 16.32 5.71 -2.04
CA ILE A 197 15.01 5.24 -1.63
C ILE A 197 14.12 5.12 -2.87
N ALA A 198 13.47 3.98 -3.05
CA ALA A 198 12.49 3.80 -4.12
C ALA A 198 11.22 4.61 -3.83
N CYS A 199 10.56 5.12 -4.87
CA CYS A 199 9.29 5.84 -4.71
C CYS A 199 8.24 5.01 -3.95
N ALA A 200 8.17 3.71 -4.25
CA ALA A 200 7.30 2.74 -3.58
C ALA A 200 7.50 2.69 -2.06
N THR A 201 8.74 2.89 -1.56
CA THR A 201 9.04 2.87 -0.12
C THR A 201 8.28 3.95 0.63
N CYS A 202 8.22 5.17 0.08
CA CYS A 202 7.53 6.28 0.71
C CYS A 202 6.04 6.29 0.39
N HIS A 203 5.67 5.94 -0.84
CA HIS A 203 4.29 6.11 -1.33
C HIS A 203 3.39 4.88 -1.15
N ILE A 204 3.92 3.77 -0.64
CA ILE A 204 3.13 2.58 -0.25
C ILE A 204 3.46 2.26 1.22
N PRO A 205 2.90 3.05 2.16
CA PRO A 205 3.25 2.92 3.59
C PRO A 205 2.85 1.56 4.17
N GLU A 206 1.75 0.99 3.66
CA GLU A 206 1.15 -0.28 4.04
C GLU A 206 0.51 -0.96 2.82
N PHE A 207 0.47 -2.29 2.84
CA PHE A 207 -0.19 -3.14 1.85
C PHE A 207 -1.34 -3.94 2.49
N ALA A 208 -2.13 -4.65 1.69
CA ALA A 208 -3.38 -5.31 2.11
C ALA A 208 -4.36 -4.30 2.75
N ARG A 209 -4.49 -3.14 2.10
CA ARG A 209 -5.33 -2.01 2.54
C ARG A 209 -6.76 -2.04 1.97
N GLY A 210 -7.08 -3.03 1.13
CA GLY A 210 -8.40 -3.19 0.51
C GLY A 210 -9.49 -3.76 1.43
N GLY A 211 -9.21 -3.90 2.74
CA GLY A 211 -10.09 -4.60 3.70
C GLY A 211 -10.13 -6.11 3.50
N ILE A 212 -9.07 -6.67 2.93
CA ILE A 212 -8.91 -8.11 2.68
C ILE A 212 -7.54 -8.53 3.21
N PRO A 213 -7.47 -9.48 4.16
CA PRO A 213 -6.21 -9.87 4.74
C PRO A 213 -5.37 -10.66 3.75
N THR A 214 -4.06 -10.47 3.83
CA THR A 214 -3.07 -11.24 3.09
C THR A 214 -2.39 -12.25 4.00
N LYS A 215 -2.01 -13.40 3.42
CA LYS A 215 -1.32 -14.44 4.21
C LYS A 215 0.13 -14.01 4.42
N MET A 216 0.59 -14.05 5.67
CA MET A 216 1.96 -13.70 6.07
C MET A 216 2.78 -14.91 6.51
N TYR A 217 2.11 -16.00 6.91
CA TYR A 217 2.75 -17.25 7.32
C TYR A 217 2.02 -18.49 6.78
N TRP A 218 2.78 -19.55 6.46
CA TRP A 218 2.23 -20.87 6.14
C TRP A 218 3.12 -22.01 6.65
N ASP A 219 2.63 -22.80 7.62
CA ASP A 219 3.28 -24.01 8.13
C ASP A 219 2.63 -25.30 7.60
N TRP A 220 3.26 -25.91 6.59
CA TRP A 220 2.87 -27.21 6.04
C TRP A 220 3.16 -28.39 6.99
N SER A 221 4.00 -28.23 8.00
CA SER A 221 4.32 -29.31 8.97
C SER A 221 3.13 -29.68 9.84
N LYS A 222 2.14 -28.77 9.98
CA LYS A 222 0.88 -29.02 10.68
C LYS A 222 -0.19 -29.69 9.81
N ALA A 223 0.04 -29.82 8.50
CA ALA A 223 -0.95 -30.40 7.60
C ALA A 223 -1.21 -31.88 7.94
N GLY A 224 -2.45 -32.32 7.72
CA GLY A 224 -2.90 -33.71 7.96
C GLY A 224 -3.44 -34.00 9.35
N GLN A 225 -3.55 -33.01 10.25
CA GLN A 225 -4.26 -33.19 11.52
C GLN A 225 -5.77 -33.23 11.26
N MET A 226 -6.42 -34.18 11.93
CA MET A 226 -7.84 -34.46 11.80
C MET A 226 -8.55 -34.08 13.09
N ASP A 227 -9.87 -33.86 13.02
CA ASP A 227 -10.69 -33.68 14.20
C ASP A 227 -10.76 -34.97 15.06
N GLU A 228 -11.40 -34.88 16.21
CA GLU A 228 -11.64 -36.00 17.12
C GLU A 228 -12.37 -37.21 16.49
N ASN A 229 -13.04 -37.00 15.36
CA ASN A 229 -13.77 -38.02 14.61
C ASN A 229 -12.99 -38.54 13.39
N GLY A 230 -11.74 -38.11 13.20
CA GLY A 230 -10.91 -38.49 12.07
C GLY A 230 -11.30 -37.83 10.74
N LYS A 231 -12.00 -36.69 10.78
CA LYS A 231 -12.41 -35.94 9.59
C LYS A 231 -11.51 -34.71 9.36
N PRO A 232 -11.28 -34.31 8.10
CA PRO A 232 -10.66 -33.03 7.79
C PRO A 232 -11.51 -31.87 8.32
N TYR A 233 -10.85 -30.84 8.84
CA TYR A 233 -11.49 -29.65 9.37
C TYR A 233 -10.75 -28.37 8.96
N THR A 234 -11.41 -27.25 9.24
CA THR A 234 -10.83 -25.91 9.17
C THR A 234 -11.25 -25.19 10.43
N GLU A 235 -10.34 -24.43 11.00
CA GLU A 235 -10.54 -23.69 12.23
C GLU A 235 -9.93 -22.30 12.05
N GLU A 236 -10.64 -21.29 12.51
CA GLU A 236 -10.18 -19.90 12.51
C GLU A 236 -10.10 -19.46 13.97
N GLY A 237 -9.06 -18.70 14.30
CA GLY A 237 -8.81 -18.23 15.66
C GLY A 237 -8.60 -16.72 15.71
N GLU A 238 -8.21 -16.24 16.88
CA GLU A 238 -7.86 -14.84 17.09
C GLU A 238 -6.57 -14.47 16.32
N ASP A 239 -6.37 -13.18 16.08
CA ASP A 239 -5.17 -12.61 15.46
C ASP A 239 -4.81 -13.24 14.10
N GLY A 240 -5.81 -13.45 13.25
CA GLY A 240 -5.63 -13.96 11.89
C GLY A 240 -5.09 -15.38 11.81
N TRP A 241 -5.21 -16.19 12.87
CA TRP A 241 -4.86 -17.61 12.83
C TRP A 241 -5.87 -18.42 12.03
N GLU A 242 -5.40 -19.32 11.17
CA GLU A 242 -6.24 -20.32 10.51
C GLU A 242 -5.50 -21.67 10.47
N TYR A 243 -6.23 -22.76 10.72
CA TYR A 243 -5.81 -24.11 10.43
C TYR A 243 -6.66 -24.74 9.34
N ASN A 244 -6.04 -25.43 8.38
CA ASN A 244 -6.71 -26.23 7.37
C ASN A 244 -6.05 -27.59 7.24
N THR A 245 -6.78 -28.70 7.44
CA THR A 245 -6.20 -30.06 7.39
C THR A 245 -5.40 -30.36 6.11
N LEU A 246 -5.79 -29.81 4.95
CA LEU A 246 -5.09 -30.07 3.69
C LEU A 246 -3.76 -29.32 3.55
N LYS A 247 -3.56 -28.26 4.33
CA LYS A 247 -2.54 -27.25 4.06
C LYS A 247 -1.70 -26.87 5.29
N GLY A 248 -2.19 -27.14 6.49
CA GLY A 248 -1.53 -26.78 7.74
C GLY A 248 -2.03 -25.47 8.30
N GLU A 249 -1.14 -24.70 8.90
CA GLU A 249 -1.46 -23.48 9.65
C GLU A 249 -1.09 -22.23 8.86
N PHE A 250 -1.87 -21.16 9.00
CA PHE A 250 -1.64 -19.84 8.41
C PHE A 250 -1.69 -18.71 9.44
N ARG A 251 -1.08 -17.58 9.07
CA ARG A 251 -1.36 -16.26 9.67
C ARG A 251 -1.75 -15.27 8.58
N TRP A 252 -2.73 -14.45 8.90
CA TRP A 252 -3.33 -13.45 8.01
C TRP A 252 -3.26 -12.08 8.66
N GLU A 253 -2.95 -11.05 7.88
CA GLU A 253 -2.82 -9.67 8.36
C GLU A 253 -3.38 -8.68 7.33
N GLU A 254 -3.84 -7.53 7.80
CA GLU A 254 -4.30 -6.37 6.99
C GLU A 254 -3.43 -5.15 7.33
N ASN A 255 -3.37 -4.18 6.42
CA ASN A 255 -2.63 -2.92 6.62
C ASN A 255 -1.17 -3.18 7.06
N VAL A 256 -0.51 -4.08 6.34
CA VAL A 256 0.79 -4.62 6.72
C VAL A 256 1.89 -3.65 6.33
N VAL A 257 2.77 -3.34 7.28
CA VAL A 257 3.98 -2.56 7.03
C VAL A 257 4.97 -3.38 6.17
N PRO A 258 5.44 -2.85 5.03
CA PRO A 258 6.45 -3.53 4.24
C PRO A 258 7.75 -3.79 5.00
N TYR A 259 8.43 -4.88 4.65
CA TYR A 259 9.82 -5.09 4.95
C TYR A 259 10.69 -4.30 3.97
N TYR A 260 11.64 -3.52 4.48
CA TYR A 260 12.49 -2.66 3.66
C TYR A 260 13.91 -3.23 3.55
N THR A 261 14.41 -3.36 2.32
CA THR A 261 15.79 -3.80 2.08
C THR A 261 16.35 -3.26 0.78
N TRP A 262 17.68 -3.32 0.63
CA TRP A 262 18.37 -2.91 -0.59
C TRP A 262 18.01 -3.82 -1.76
N PHE A 263 17.67 -3.20 -2.88
CA PHE A 263 17.34 -3.90 -4.12
C PHE A 263 17.90 -3.16 -5.33
N ASN A 264 18.65 -3.88 -6.16
CA ASN A 264 19.25 -3.39 -7.41
C ASN A 264 18.56 -3.94 -8.67
N GLY A 265 17.32 -4.43 -8.53
CA GLY A 265 16.56 -5.03 -9.63
C GLY A 265 16.78 -6.54 -9.79
N GLN A 266 17.71 -7.15 -9.06
CA GLN A 266 18.02 -8.58 -9.18
C GLN A 266 17.56 -9.38 -7.97
N MET A 267 16.85 -10.48 -8.24
CA MET A 267 16.42 -11.47 -7.25
C MET A 267 17.17 -12.77 -7.50
N LEU A 268 17.86 -13.27 -6.48
CA LEU A 268 18.42 -14.62 -6.50
C LEU A 268 17.36 -15.61 -6.00
N TYR A 269 17.19 -16.75 -6.67
CA TYR A 269 16.24 -17.79 -6.25
C TYR A 269 16.96 -19.07 -5.82
N THR A 270 16.44 -19.79 -4.84
CA THR A 270 16.80 -21.18 -4.56
C THR A 270 15.96 -22.10 -5.43
N LEU A 271 16.61 -22.86 -6.31
CA LEU A 271 15.98 -23.82 -7.20
C LEU A 271 15.96 -25.22 -6.57
N ALA A 272 15.16 -26.12 -7.14
CA ALA A 272 14.98 -27.48 -6.59
C ALA A 272 16.26 -28.33 -6.56
N GLU A 273 17.26 -27.99 -7.37
CA GLU A 273 18.55 -28.70 -7.45
C GLU A 273 19.59 -28.16 -6.47
N ASP A 274 19.35 -26.97 -5.90
CA ASP A 274 20.28 -26.29 -5.01
C ASP A 274 20.28 -26.94 -3.63
N THR A 275 21.48 -27.09 -3.05
CA THR A 275 21.63 -27.51 -1.66
C THR A 275 21.32 -26.34 -0.72
N ILE A 276 20.58 -26.62 0.35
CA ILE A 276 20.20 -25.66 1.39
C ILE A 276 20.89 -26.00 2.72
N ASP A 277 20.95 -25.03 3.63
CA ASP A 277 21.27 -25.28 5.05
C ASP A 277 19.96 -25.40 5.84
N PRO A 278 19.59 -26.60 6.33
CA PRO A 278 18.34 -26.80 7.05
C PRO A 278 18.36 -26.34 8.51
N ASN A 279 19.51 -25.87 9.02
CA ASN A 279 19.63 -25.40 10.41
C ASN A 279 19.21 -23.94 10.61
N GLY A 280 19.01 -23.19 9.53
CA GLY A 280 18.54 -21.81 9.54
C GLY A 280 17.28 -21.63 8.70
N VAL A 281 16.86 -20.37 8.54
CA VAL A 281 15.77 -20.01 7.63
C VAL A 281 16.31 -20.03 6.20
N VAL A 282 15.67 -20.80 5.33
CA VAL A 282 16.03 -20.91 3.92
C VAL A 282 15.34 -19.83 3.11
N SER A 283 16.15 -18.93 2.53
CA SER A 283 15.66 -17.87 1.65
C SER A 283 15.30 -18.44 0.28
N ILE A 284 14.01 -18.56 -0.03
CA ILE A 284 13.54 -19.08 -1.34
C ILE A 284 13.91 -18.13 -2.46
N ASN A 285 13.85 -16.83 -2.18
CA ASN A 285 14.43 -15.81 -3.00
C ASN A 285 15.05 -14.73 -2.12
N LYS A 286 16.00 -13.98 -2.67
CA LYS A 286 16.71 -12.93 -1.96
C LYS A 286 16.84 -11.68 -2.85
N PRO A 287 16.37 -10.51 -2.40
CA PRO A 287 16.71 -9.23 -3.01
C PRO A 287 18.22 -9.00 -2.95
N LEU A 288 18.82 -8.66 -4.10
CA LEU A 288 20.23 -8.32 -4.19
C LEU A 288 20.41 -6.80 -4.13
N GLY A 289 21.47 -6.37 -3.46
CA GLY A 289 21.78 -4.96 -3.26
C GLY A 289 22.42 -4.75 -1.88
N THR A 290 23.15 -3.65 -1.74
CA THR A 290 23.71 -3.21 -0.45
C THR A 290 23.77 -1.68 -0.42
N VAL A 291 24.02 -1.08 0.73
CA VAL A 291 24.26 0.37 0.87
C VAL A 291 25.38 0.88 -0.03
N HIS A 292 26.38 0.05 -0.33
CA HIS A 292 27.52 0.37 -1.18
C HIS A 292 27.26 0.15 -2.68
N ASP A 293 26.14 -0.46 -3.05
CA ASP A 293 25.76 -0.62 -4.45
C ASP A 293 25.21 0.72 -4.98
N PRO A 294 25.83 1.32 -6.01
CA PRO A 294 25.39 2.60 -6.54
C PRO A 294 24.04 2.52 -7.27
N THR A 295 23.61 1.32 -7.66
CA THR A 295 22.35 1.08 -8.37
C THR A 295 21.22 0.60 -7.46
N ALA A 296 21.54 0.18 -6.23
CA ALA A 296 20.54 -0.27 -5.29
C ALA A 296 19.80 0.92 -4.65
N LYS A 297 18.49 0.75 -4.50
CA LYS A 297 17.63 1.59 -3.66
C LYS A 297 17.00 0.72 -2.56
N ILE A 298 16.59 1.32 -1.46
CA ILE A 298 15.76 0.66 -0.45
C ILE A 298 14.34 0.54 -1.01
N TRP A 299 13.83 -0.68 -1.08
CA TRP A 299 12.53 -1.05 -1.65
C TRP A 299 11.62 -1.71 -0.60
N PRO A 300 10.28 -1.55 -0.72
CA PRO A 300 9.31 -2.25 0.11
C PRO A 300 9.04 -3.66 -0.43
N PHE A 301 8.97 -4.62 0.47
CA PHE A 301 8.63 -6.02 0.17
C PHE A 301 7.62 -6.54 1.17
N LYS A 302 6.71 -7.41 0.71
CA LYS A 302 6.09 -8.39 1.58
C LYS A 302 7.13 -9.46 1.91
N HIS A 303 7.47 -9.58 3.18
CA HIS A 303 8.29 -10.67 3.73
C HIS A 303 7.36 -11.79 4.19
N PHE A 304 7.27 -12.85 3.39
CA PHE A 304 6.41 -13.99 3.65
C PHE A 304 7.24 -15.14 4.22
N THR A 305 6.85 -15.64 5.39
CA THR A 305 7.54 -16.76 6.05
C THR A 305 6.72 -18.04 5.98
N GLY A 306 7.37 -19.17 6.18
CA GLY A 306 6.66 -20.45 6.20
C GLY A 306 7.55 -21.61 6.59
N ARG A 307 6.94 -22.78 6.74
CA ARG A 307 7.64 -24.02 7.02
C ARG A 307 7.17 -25.08 6.05
N GLN A 308 8.08 -25.59 5.22
CA GLN A 308 7.71 -26.44 4.07
C GLN A 308 8.54 -27.72 4.04
N PRO A 309 8.05 -28.79 3.38
CA PRO A 309 8.82 -30.02 3.25
C PRO A 309 10.12 -29.80 2.47
N TYR A 310 11.15 -30.56 2.84
CA TYR A 310 12.42 -30.65 2.13
C TYR A 310 12.97 -32.08 2.20
N ASP A 311 13.89 -32.43 1.31
CA ASP A 311 14.60 -33.70 1.33
C ASP A 311 15.74 -33.61 2.35
N SER A 312 15.60 -34.32 3.47
CA SER A 312 16.56 -34.29 4.58
C SER A 312 17.81 -35.13 4.34
N GLY A 313 17.82 -35.99 3.32
CA GLY A 313 18.99 -36.77 2.91
C GLY A 313 19.89 -36.00 1.94
N LEU A 314 19.29 -35.19 1.07
CA LEU A 314 20.01 -34.37 0.07
C LEU A 314 20.17 -32.90 0.47
N ASN A 315 19.45 -32.45 1.50
CA ASN A 315 19.32 -31.04 1.89
C ASN A 315 18.89 -30.18 0.70
N ARG A 316 17.75 -30.50 0.09
CA ARG A 316 17.17 -29.76 -1.04
C ARG A 316 15.69 -29.49 -0.80
N LEU A 317 15.19 -28.36 -1.29
CA LEU A 317 13.74 -28.14 -1.36
C LEU A 317 13.11 -29.17 -2.31
N VAL A 318 11.87 -29.56 -2.04
CA VAL A 318 11.18 -30.61 -2.81
C VAL A 318 9.98 -30.07 -3.56
N ILE A 319 9.58 -30.80 -4.59
CA ILE A 319 8.34 -30.59 -5.34
C ILE A 319 7.38 -31.73 -4.96
N PRO A 320 6.38 -31.48 -4.10
CA PRO A 320 5.39 -32.49 -3.75
C PRO A 320 4.22 -32.52 -4.73
N HIS A 321 3.70 -33.72 -4.99
CA HIS A 321 2.40 -33.93 -5.64
C HIS A 321 1.26 -33.67 -4.65
N LEU A 322 0.70 -32.46 -4.69
CA LEU A 322 -0.36 -32.02 -3.79
C LEU A 322 -1.75 -32.34 -4.33
N PHE A 323 -1.95 -32.16 -5.65
CA PHE A 323 -3.25 -32.20 -6.30
C PHE A 323 -3.38 -33.35 -7.31
N GLY A 324 -4.35 -34.24 -7.11
CA GLY A 324 -4.62 -35.34 -8.03
C GLY A 324 -5.78 -36.21 -7.57
N LYS A 325 -6.21 -37.14 -8.43
CA LYS A 325 -7.21 -38.16 -8.08
C LYS A 325 -6.58 -39.50 -7.72
N ASP A 326 -5.30 -39.67 -7.98
CA ASP A 326 -4.50 -40.83 -7.60
C ASP A 326 -4.28 -40.88 -6.07
N ASP A 327 -3.72 -41.97 -5.57
CA ASP A 327 -3.45 -42.19 -4.14
C ASP A 327 -2.07 -41.68 -3.69
N THR A 328 -1.38 -40.92 -4.54
CA THR A 328 -0.09 -40.28 -4.23
C THR A 328 -0.20 -38.78 -3.95
N ALA A 329 -1.32 -38.16 -4.34
CA ALA A 329 -1.62 -36.76 -4.04
C ALA A 329 -1.83 -36.50 -2.54
N TYR A 330 -1.08 -35.55 -1.98
CA TYR A 330 -1.10 -35.23 -0.54
C TYR A 330 -2.51 -34.87 -0.04
N TRP A 331 -3.26 -34.03 -0.76
CA TRP A 331 -4.60 -33.60 -0.36
C TRP A 331 -5.65 -34.72 -0.32
N LYS A 332 -5.29 -35.94 -0.72
CA LYS A 332 -6.14 -37.12 -0.65
C LYS A 332 -5.72 -38.11 0.43
N ASN A 333 -4.41 -38.30 0.63
CA ASN A 333 -3.87 -39.39 1.45
C ASN A 333 -3.12 -38.91 2.71
N PHE A 334 -2.76 -37.63 2.80
CA PHE A 334 -1.96 -37.03 3.86
C PHE A 334 -0.58 -37.70 4.08
N ASP A 335 0.01 -38.29 3.03
CA ASP A 335 1.30 -38.98 3.05
C ASP A 335 2.36 -38.16 2.30
N TRP A 336 3.19 -37.45 3.06
CA TRP A 336 4.28 -36.63 2.51
C TRP A 336 5.33 -37.43 1.74
N GLY A 337 5.66 -38.64 2.18
CA GLY A 337 6.67 -39.48 1.52
C GLY A 337 6.22 -39.86 0.11
N LYS A 338 4.95 -40.25 -0.06
CA LYS A 338 4.36 -40.54 -1.38
C LYS A 338 4.27 -39.30 -2.26
N ALA A 339 3.82 -38.18 -1.70
CA ALA A 339 3.65 -36.93 -2.43
C ALA A 339 4.99 -36.39 -2.96
N ILE A 340 6.01 -36.34 -2.10
CA ILE A 340 7.36 -35.88 -2.45
C ILE A 340 7.98 -36.81 -3.50
N LYS A 341 7.95 -38.12 -3.27
CA LYS A 341 8.47 -39.10 -4.23
C LYS A 341 7.88 -38.89 -5.62
N THR A 342 6.56 -38.78 -5.71
CA THR A 342 5.85 -38.64 -6.99
C THR A 342 6.18 -37.33 -7.68
N GLY A 343 6.17 -36.21 -6.97
CA GLY A 343 6.46 -34.90 -7.55
C GLY A 343 7.92 -34.75 -8.00
N MET A 344 8.87 -35.26 -7.22
CA MET A 344 10.30 -35.28 -7.59
C MET A 344 10.57 -36.18 -8.80
N GLU A 345 10.04 -37.41 -8.82
CA GLU A 345 10.12 -38.30 -9.98
C GLU A 345 9.50 -37.66 -11.24
N TYR A 346 8.36 -36.99 -11.08
CA TYR A 346 7.69 -36.29 -12.17
C TYR A 346 8.55 -35.17 -12.77
N ALA A 347 9.21 -34.39 -11.90
CA ALA A 347 10.13 -33.31 -12.24
C ALA A 347 11.49 -33.80 -12.76
N GLY A 348 11.80 -35.10 -12.63
CA GLY A 348 13.09 -35.67 -13.03
C GLY A 348 14.21 -35.45 -12.01
N LEU A 349 13.86 -35.24 -10.75
CA LEU A 349 14.78 -34.95 -9.64
C LEU A 349 14.91 -36.15 -8.70
N GLU A 350 16.06 -36.27 -8.05
CA GLU A 350 16.32 -37.32 -7.06
C GLU A 350 15.58 -37.05 -5.75
N TYR A 351 15.11 -38.13 -5.10
CA TYR A 351 14.57 -38.12 -3.75
C TYR A 351 15.26 -39.19 -2.92
N SER A 352 15.83 -38.82 -1.76
CA SER A 352 16.56 -39.75 -0.88
C SER A 352 15.67 -40.79 -0.20
N GLY A 353 14.36 -40.57 -0.20
CA GLY A 353 13.41 -41.34 0.62
C GLY A 353 13.21 -40.79 2.03
N GLN A 354 13.88 -39.68 2.38
CA GLN A 354 13.76 -39.02 3.68
C GLN A 354 13.28 -37.58 3.50
N TYR A 355 12.40 -37.12 4.38
CA TYR A 355 11.95 -35.73 4.37
C TYR A 355 11.92 -35.16 5.79
N GLY A 356 12.05 -33.84 5.86
CA GLY A 356 11.78 -33.05 7.05
C GLY A 356 11.02 -31.79 6.68
N PHE A 357 10.92 -30.86 7.62
CA PHE A 357 10.37 -29.53 7.39
C PHE A 357 11.38 -28.47 7.80
N VAL A 358 11.56 -27.48 6.93
CA VAL A 358 12.51 -26.38 7.11
C VAL A 358 11.76 -25.06 7.10
N ASP A 359 12.23 -24.11 7.91
CA ASP A 359 11.71 -22.75 7.91
C ASP A 359 12.23 -22.00 6.68
N THR A 360 11.38 -21.18 6.08
CA THR A 360 11.62 -20.52 4.80
C THR A 360 11.12 -19.09 4.83
N GLU A 361 11.73 -18.27 4.00
CA GLU A 361 11.28 -16.90 3.74
C GLU A 361 11.25 -16.61 2.24
N MET A 362 10.40 -15.67 1.85
CA MET A 362 10.25 -15.23 0.48
C MET A 362 9.85 -13.75 0.45
N TYR A 363 10.47 -12.98 -0.44
CA TYR A 363 10.24 -11.56 -0.62
C TYR A 363 9.47 -11.30 -1.91
N TRP A 364 8.43 -10.48 -1.80
CA TRP A 364 7.60 -10.03 -2.91
C TRP A 364 7.63 -8.51 -2.98
N PRO A 365 8.15 -7.90 -4.06
CA PRO A 365 8.14 -6.45 -4.19
C PRO A 365 6.70 -5.92 -4.10
N ILE A 366 6.52 -4.82 -3.36
CA ILE A 366 5.26 -4.09 -3.28
C ILE A 366 5.34 -2.90 -4.24
N ALA A 367 4.39 -2.81 -5.17
CA ALA A 367 4.44 -1.85 -6.28
C ALA A 367 3.09 -1.22 -6.62
N HIS A 368 2.00 -1.66 -5.99
CA HIS A 368 0.65 -1.13 -6.15
C HIS A 368 0.09 -0.67 -4.80
N MET A 369 -1.14 -0.17 -4.80
CA MET A 369 -1.74 0.51 -3.65
C MET A 369 -0.95 1.77 -3.29
N VAL A 370 -0.63 2.59 -4.30
CA VAL A 370 0.02 3.89 -4.05
C VAL A 370 -0.97 4.80 -3.33
N ALA A 371 -0.61 5.21 -2.12
CA ALA A 371 -1.44 6.06 -1.27
C ALA A 371 -1.43 7.53 -1.76
N PRO A 372 -2.42 8.35 -1.38
CA PRO A 372 -2.38 9.80 -1.59
C PRO A 372 -1.09 10.42 -1.05
N ALA A 373 -0.61 11.48 -1.70
CA ALA A 373 0.66 12.13 -1.33
C ALA A 373 0.73 12.57 0.15
N LYS A 374 -0.41 13.00 0.71
CA LYS A 374 -0.55 13.38 2.12
C LYS A 374 -0.34 12.22 3.11
N ASP A 375 -0.50 10.98 2.64
CA ASP A 375 -0.38 9.75 3.42
C ASP A 375 0.94 9.01 3.12
N ALA A 376 1.83 9.60 2.32
CA ALA A 376 3.17 9.08 2.09
C ALA A 376 4.01 9.20 3.36
N LEU A 377 5.01 8.33 3.53
CA LEU A 377 5.91 8.37 4.68
C LEU A 377 6.61 9.73 4.79
N HIS A 378 6.56 10.28 5.99
CA HIS A 378 7.24 11.51 6.39
C HIS A 378 8.61 11.22 7.01
N CYS A 379 9.39 12.26 7.25
CA CYS A 379 10.77 12.11 7.75
C CYS A 379 10.83 11.32 9.07
N THR A 380 9.92 11.59 10.00
CA THR A 380 9.87 10.94 11.32
C THR A 380 9.40 9.50 11.29
N ASP A 381 8.77 9.03 10.20
CA ASP A 381 8.44 7.62 10.06
C ASP A 381 9.70 6.76 9.92
N CYS A 382 10.77 7.31 9.34
CA CYS A 382 12.05 6.62 9.15
C CYS A 382 13.11 7.08 10.17
N HIS A 383 13.20 8.39 10.41
CA HIS A 383 14.20 9.02 11.26
C HIS A 383 13.71 9.13 12.70
N THR A 384 13.69 7.99 13.41
CA THR A 384 13.32 7.91 14.82
C THR A 384 14.17 6.83 15.50
N ASP A 385 14.45 7.00 16.80
CA ASP A 385 15.21 6.05 17.60
C ASP A 385 14.44 4.77 17.91
N GLU A 386 13.11 4.83 17.94
CA GLU A 386 12.24 3.67 18.21
C GLU A 386 11.07 3.61 17.21
N GLY A 387 10.73 2.40 16.77
CA GLY A 387 9.56 2.14 15.92
C GLY A 387 9.67 2.65 14.49
N GLY A 388 10.86 3.05 14.04
CA GLY A 388 11.08 3.55 12.67
C GLY A 388 10.84 2.49 11.60
N ARG A 389 10.41 2.93 10.43
CA ARG A 389 10.20 2.08 9.25
C ARG A 389 11.50 1.43 8.78
N LEU A 390 12.64 2.08 8.95
CA LEU A 390 13.94 1.61 8.49
C LEU A 390 14.83 1.18 9.66
N ASP A 391 15.20 -0.10 9.69
CA ASP A 391 16.31 -0.57 10.53
C ASP A 391 17.63 -0.28 9.81
N PHE A 392 18.19 0.91 10.07
CA PHE A 392 19.45 1.34 9.44
C PHE A 392 20.61 0.38 9.73
N ALA A 393 20.65 -0.24 10.91
CA ALA A 393 21.70 -1.20 11.26
C ALA A 393 21.58 -2.48 10.40
N ALA A 394 20.37 -3.04 10.26
CA ALA A 394 20.11 -4.19 9.40
C ALA A 394 20.34 -3.88 7.91
N LEU A 395 20.14 -2.62 7.50
CA LEU A 395 20.44 -2.12 6.16
C LEU A 395 21.95 -1.92 5.90
N GLY A 396 22.80 -2.13 6.90
CA GLY A 396 24.25 -2.09 6.78
C GLY A 396 24.88 -0.70 6.91
N TYR A 397 24.16 0.26 7.48
CA TYR A 397 24.75 1.55 7.86
C TYR A 397 25.72 1.39 9.03
N SER A 398 26.71 2.28 9.12
CA SER A 398 27.66 2.29 10.23
C SER A 398 26.98 2.71 11.53
N ASP A 399 27.50 2.33 12.70
CA ASP A 399 26.95 2.77 14.01
C ASP A 399 26.83 4.30 14.10
N GLU A 400 27.78 5.03 13.50
CA GLU A 400 27.78 6.48 13.39
C GLU A 400 26.61 6.98 12.52
N ASP A 401 26.40 6.37 11.36
CA ASP A 401 25.27 6.69 10.49
C ASP A 401 23.93 6.32 11.10
N VAL A 402 23.82 5.19 11.79
CA VAL A 402 22.61 4.78 12.50
C VAL A 402 22.25 5.85 13.53
N THR A 403 23.19 6.22 14.40
CA THR A 403 22.99 7.30 15.38
C THR A 403 22.54 8.58 14.70
N ARG A 404 23.21 8.97 13.61
CA ARG A 404 22.88 10.18 12.86
C ARG A 404 21.50 10.14 12.20
N LEU A 405 21.10 8.99 11.67
CA LEU A 405 19.87 8.82 10.89
C LEU A 405 18.66 8.60 11.79
N THR A 406 18.80 8.07 13.00
CA THR A 406 17.68 7.91 13.93
C THR A 406 17.37 9.20 14.71
N HIS A 407 18.35 10.09 14.89
CA HIS A 407 18.14 11.40 15.51
C HIS A 407 17.66 12.43 14.49
N PHE A 408 16.37 12.78 14.54
CA PHE A 408 15.78 13.78 13.65
C PHE A 408 15.88 15.21 14.20
N PRO A 409 16.21 16.22 13.36
CA PRO A 409 16.65 16.11 11.97
C PRO A 409 18.10 15.61 11.88
N PRO A 410 18.43 14.73 10.90
CA PRO A 410 19.76 14.13 10.78
C PRO A 410 20.85 15.20 10.71
N VAL A 411 21.76 15.22 11.68
CA VAL A 411 22.83 16.22 11.74
C VAL A 411 24.00 15.76 10.88
N ILE A 412 24.40 16.53 9.86
CA ILE A 412 25.66 16.27 9.15
C ILE A 412 26.80 16.53 10.14
N LEU A 413 27.31 15.46 10.75
CA LEU A 413 28.59 15.49 11.42
C LEU A 413 29.66 15.49 10.31
N SER A 414 30.35 16.61 10.11
CA SER A 414 31.62 16.55 9.38
C SER A 414 32.55 15.54 10.07
N GLU A 415 33.52 14.98 9.35
CA GLU A 415 34.53 14.10 9.96
C GLU A 415 35.24 14.73 11.19
N GLU A 416 35.13 16.05 11.34
CA GLU A 416 35.72 16.88 12.39
C GLU A 416 34.68 17.40 13.42
N ALA A 417 33.37 17.22 13.16
CA ALA A 417 32.27 17.52 14.10
C ALA A 417 31.92 16.33 15.01
N LYS A 418 32.72 15.25 14.97
CA LYS A 418 32.60 14.02 15.78
C LYS A 418 32.56 14.22 17.30
N THR A 419 32.72 15.45 17.81
CA THR A 419 32.65 15.80 19.23
C THR A 419 31.46 16.70 19.59
N PHE A 420 30.65 17.15 18.64
CA PHE A 420 29.47 17.95 18.94
C PHE A 420 28.38 17.04 19.50
N LYS A 421 28.10 17.15 20.80
CA LYS A 421 26.95 16.49 21.40
C LYS A 421 25.69 17.08 20.78
N THR A 422 24.93 16.27 20.06
CA THR A 422 23.58 16.62 19.59
C THR A 422 22.56 16.68 20.74
N ASP A 423 22.94 16.17 21.92
CA ASP A 423 22.23 16.31 23.20
C ASP A 423 22.38 17.71 23.82
N TYR A 424 22.01 18.74 23.07
CA TYR A 424 21.60 19.98 23.72
C TYR A 424 20.14 19.82 24.10
N ALA A 425 19.91 19.30 25.31
CA ALA A 425 18.61 19.38 25.93
C ALA A 425 18.20 20.88 25.95
N PRO A 426 16.96 21.25 25.56
CA PRO A 426 16.53 22.66 25.51
C PRO A 426 16.84 23.44 26.78
N GLU A 427 16.84 22.77 27.93
CA GLU A 427 17.18 23.30 29.25
C GLU A 427 18.62 23.82 29.33
N SER A 428 19.55 23.24 28.57
CA SER A 428 20.94 23.73 28.50
C SER A 428 21.05 25.06 27.76
N CYS A 429 20.19 25.31 26.78
CA CYS A 429 20.16 26.57 26.03
C CYS A 429 19.58 27.70 26.88
N ARG A 430 18.60 27.38 27.75
CA ARG A 430 17.94 28.33 28.66
C ARG A 430 18.92 29.11 29.54
N GLU A 431 20.05 28.53 29.92
CA GLU A 431 21.05 29.20 30.78
C GLU A 431 21.55 30.53 30.18
N CYS A 432 21.52 30.67 28.85
CA CYS A 432 21.91 31.88 28.12
C CYS A 432 20.79 32.49 27.27
N HIS A 433 19.77 31.69 26.89
CA HIS A 433 18.68 32.06 25.98
C HIS A 433 17.31 31.96 26.68
N GLU A 434 17.17 32.59 27.85
CA GLU A 434 15.96 32.50 28.69
C GLU A 434 14.71 33.02 27.95
N ASP A 435 14.80 34.18 27.30
CA ASP A 435 13.66 34.80 26.59
C ASP A 435 13.18 33.95 25.41
N GLU A 436 14.10 33.40 24.61
CA GLU A 436 13.74 32.50 23.49
C GLU A 436 13.21 31.16 24.00
N TYR A 437 13.76 30.63 25.09
CA TYR A 437 13.29 29.40 25.72
C TYR A 437 11.86 29.55 26.24
N ASP A 438 11.55 30.64 26.94
CA ASP A 438 10.22 30.90 27.47
C ASP A 438 9.19 31.00 26.34
N GLN A 439 9.51 31.74 25.26
CA GLN A 439 8.68 31.79 24.05
C GLN A 439 8.46 30.40 23.43
N TRP A 440 9.53 29.61 23.33
CA TRP A 440 9.47 28.25 22.79
C TRP A 440 8.56 27.35 23.63
N THR A 441 8.61 27.42 24.97
CA THR A 441 7.75 26.61 25.84
C THR A 441 6.26 26.92 25.71
N GLU A 442 5.91 28.14 25.29
CA GLU A 442 4.52 28.55 25.03
C GLU A 442 4.04 28.15 23.62
N SER A 443 4.96 27.75 22.75
CA SER A 443 4.65 27.36 21.37
C SER A 443 4.33 25.88 21.22
N ARG A 444 3.67 25.55 20.10
CA ARG A 444 3.45 24.17 19.66
C ARG A 444 4.77 23.43 19.40
N HIS A 445 5.84 24.12 18.97
CA HIS A 445 7.18 23.50 18.86
C HIS A 445 7.72 23.02 20.21
N GLY A 446 7.50 23.78 21.28
CA GLY A 446 7.83 23.37 22.64
C GLY A 446 6.96 22.22 23.13
N GLU A 447 5.65 22.29 22.87
CA GLU A 447 4.69 21.24 23.25
C GLU A 447 5.05 19.87 22.65
N VAL A 448 5.45 19.84 21.37
CA VAL A 448 5.85 18.59 20.67
C VAL A 448 7.33 18.23 20.87
N GLY A 449 8.07 19.01 21.68
CA GLY A 449 9.45 18.69 22.05
C GLY A 449 10.50 18.93 20.95
N THR A 450 10.24 19.83 20.00
CA THR A 450 11.22 20.18 18.95
C THR A 450 12.40 20.94 19.58
N GLY A 451 13.54 20.26 19.76
CA GLY A 451 14.71 20.85 20.41
C GLY A 451 15.39 21.97 19.62
N CYS A 452 16.14 22.85 20.30
CA CYS A 452 16.78 24.02 19.69
C CYS A 452 17.74 23.64 18.55
N ALA A 453 18.48 22.53 18.72
CA ALA A 453 19.42 22.00 17.73
C ALA A 453 18.74 21.40 16.49
N ALA A 454 17.40 21.25 16.48
CA ALA A 454 16.67 20.86 15.27
C ALA A 454 16.77 21.97 14.22
N CYS A 455 16.62 23.24 14.64
CA CYS A 455 16.64 24.39 13.75
C CYS A 455 18.01 25.10 13.72
N HIS A 456 18.72 25.14 14.85
CA HIS A 456 19.97 25.88 14.98
C HIS A 456 21.19 24.97 14.79
N LYS A 457 22.01 25.29 13.78
CA LYS A 457 23.22 24.52 13.41
C LYS A 457 24.47 25.40 13.50
N PRO A 458 25.65 24.85 13.84
CA PRO A 458 26.89 25.62 13.92
C PRO A 458 27.31 26.15 12.55
N GLU A 459 27.69 27.43 12.49
CA GLU A 459 28.18 28.07 11.26
C GLU A 459 29.57 27.59 10.82
N ALA A 460 30.35 27.02 11.74
CA ALA A 460 31.72 26.57 11.52
C ALA A 460 32.14 25.45 12.49
N LEU A 461 33.39 24.99 12.41
CA LEU A 461 33.95 24.01 13.35
C LEU A 461 34.26 24.64 14.72
N GLY A 462 33.66 24.10 15.79
CA GLY A 462 33.92 24.48 17.18
C GLY A 462 32.67 24.37 18.08
N GLU A 463 32.84 24.66 19.37
CA GLU A 463 31.75 24.58 20.36
C GLU A 463 31.06 25.94 20.54
N HIS A 464 29.74 25.93 20.68
CA HIS A 464 28.98 27.10 21.12
C HIS A 464 29.37 27.44 22.58
N PRO A 465 29.65 28.72 22.94
CA PRO A 465 29.36 29.94 22.20
C PRO A 465 30.49 30.47 21.31
N ALA A 466 31.65 29.79 21.24
CA ALA A 466 32.77 30.25 20.41
C ALA A 466 32.44 30.15 18.91
N VAL A 467 31.58 29.20 18.53
CA VAL A 467 30.94 29.15 17.22
C VAL A 467 29.45 29.48 17.37
N PRO A 468 28.92 30.46 16.60
CA PRO A 468 27.51 30.76 16.62
C PRO A 468 26.70 29.61 16.03
N LEU A 469 25.55 29.34 16.63
CA LEU A 469 24.52 28.50 16.02
C LEU A 469 23.56 29.41 15.25
N SER A 470 23.39 29.18 13.96
CA SER A 470 22.43 29.88 13.13
C SER A 470 21.35 28.92 12.66
N MET A 471 20.13 29.42 12.49
CA MET A 471 19.24 28.78 11.53
C MET A 471 19.73 29.18 10.14
N GLY A 472 19.77 28.21 9.23
CA GLY A 472 19.99 28.49 7.82
C GLY A 472 19.04 29.57 7.30
N LYS A 473 19.46 30.31 6.26
CA LYS A 473 18.57 31.30 5.61
C LYS A 473 17.56 30.63 4.68
N GLU A 474 17.52 29.31 4.64
CA GLU A 474 16.75 28.56 3.67
C GLU A 474 15.39 28.17 4.26
N ALA A 475 14.32 28.40 3.50
CA ALA A 475 12.97 27.94 3.88
C ALA A 475 12.90 26.40 4.00
N GLU A 476 13.86 25.68 3.42
CA GLU A 476 13.97 24.22 3.44
C GLU A 476 14.00 23.64 4.86
N ILE A 477 14.57 24.35 5.84
CA ILE A 477 14.62 23.86 7.22
C ILE A 477 13.22 23.73 7.83
N CYS A 478 12.31 24.64 7.47
CA CYS A 478 10.92 24.56 7.85
C CYS A 478 10.21 23.46 7.06
N GLY A 479 10.51 23.36 5.76
CA GLY A 479 9.94 22.35 4.85
C GLY A 479 10.28 20.90 5.22
N ALA A 480 11.31 20.67 6.03
CA ALA A 480 11.63 19.34 6.57
C ALA A 480 10.50 18.74 7.44
N CYS A 481 9.67 19.60 8.06
CA CYS A 481 8.49 19.18 8.82
C CYS A 481 7.19 19.72 8.23
N HIS A 482 7.21 20.94 7.70
CA HIS A 482 6.06 21.65 7.13
C HIS A 482 6.04 21.52 5.61
N ILE A 483 5.92 20.27 5.13
CA ILE A 483 6.08 19.93 3.71
C ILE A 483 5.02 20.66 2.86
N GLN A 484 3.74 20.59 3.27
CA GLN A 484 2.65 21.18 2.49
C GLN A 484 2.75 22.72 2.44
N GLU A 485 3.05 23.36 3.58
CA GLU A 485 3.24 24.82 3.62
C GLU A 485 4.43 25.26 2.77
N TYR A 486 5.52 24.48 2.79
CA TYR A 486 6.68 24.74 1.95
C TYR A 486 6.35 24.59 0.46
N GLU A 487 5.59 23.56 0.08
CA GLU A 487 5.16 23.37 -1.30
C GLU A 487 4.33 24.55 -1.80
N ASP A 488 3.32 24.95 -1.04
CA ASP A 488 2.47 26.11 -1.34
C ASP A 488 3.28 27.41 -1.44
N TRP A 489 4.16 27.66 -0.46
CA TRP A 489 5.05 28.82 -0.45
C TRP A 489 5.99 28.83 -1.65
N SER A 490 6.60 27.69 -1.98
CA SER A 490 7.54 27.56 -3.10
C SER A 490 6.88 27.82 -4.46
N ALA A 491 5.57 27.56 -4.56
CA ALA A 491 4.76 27.84 -5.74
C ALA A 491 4.26 29.29 -5.80
N SER A 492 4.41 30.06 -4.72
CA SER A 492 3.96 31.45 -4.62
C SER A 492 4.96 32.46 -5.19
N LYS A 493 4.51 33.71 -5.38
CA LYS A 493 5.42 34.83 -5.69
C LYS A 493 6.45 35.10 -4.61
N HIS A 494 6.13 34.82 -3.34
CA HIS A 494 7.08 34.97 -2.24
C HIS A 494 8.20 33.93 -2.31
N GLY A 495 7.89 32.71 -2.74
CA GLY A 495 8.88 31.67 -3.03
C GLY A 495 9.76 32.02 -4.23
N GLU A 496 9.18 32.59 -5.30
CA GLU A 496 9.94 33.02 -6.49
C GLU A 496 11.04 34.07 -6.18
N VAL A 497 10.82 34.92 -5.17
CA VAL A 497 11.78 35.95 -4.73
C VAL A 497 12.55 35.57 -3.46
N ASP A 498 12.45 34.31 -3.03
CA ASP A 498 13.19 33.72 -1.90
C ASP A 498 12.95 34.46 -0.56
N ILE A 499 11.70 34.86 -0.29
CA ILE A 499 11.31 35.40 1.03
C ILE A 499 11.10 34.24 1.99
N THR A 500 11.96 34.14 3.00
CA THR A 500 11.99 33.04 3.95
C THR A 500 10.82 33.06 4.93
N CYS A 501 10.44 31.89 5.48
CA CYS A 501 9.35 31.77 6.44
C CYS A 501 9.52 32.70 7.65
N VAL A 502 10.77 32.86 8.11
CA VAL A 502 11.13 33.71 9.26
C VAL A 502 11.03 35.20 8.98
N ALA A 503 10.83 35.63 7.73
CA ALA A 503 10.50 37.01 7.42
C ALA A 503 9.10 37.38 7.93
N CYS A 504 8.18 36.41 7.90
CA CYS A 504 6.80 36.59 8.35
C CYS A 504 6.52 35.96 9.72
N HIS A 505 7.23 34.89 10.10
CA HIS A 505 6.98 34.13 11.33
C HIS A 505 8.12 34.25 12.35
N ASN A 506 7.77 34.19 13.64
CA ASN A 506 8.72 33.92 14.71
C ASN A 506 8.65 32.41 15.03
N PRO A 507 9.72 31.63 14.81
CA PRO A 507 9.72 30.19 15.05
C PRO A 507 9.63 29.80 16.53
N HIS A 508 10.02 30.70 17.45
CA HIS A 508 9.95 30.45 18.90
C HIS A 508 8.53 30.60 19.42
N THR A 509 7.77 31.61 18.97
CA THR A 509 6.38 31.78 19.40
C THR A 509 5.36 31.14 18.45
N GLN A 510 5.79 30.80 17.22
CA GLN A 510 4.96 30.43 16.07
C GLN A 510 3.92 31.47 15.63
N HIS A 511 3.96 32.68 16.20
CA HIS A 511 3.16 33.81 15.75
C HIS A 511 3.79 34.50 14.54
N GLN A 512 3.00 35.31 13.84
CA GLN A 512 3.52 36.24 12.85
C GLN A 512 4.38 37.31 13.53
N ARG A 513 5.36 37.85 12.80
CA ARG A 513 6.24 38.90 13.30
C ARG A 513 5.49 40.22 13.34
N LEU A 514 5.64 40.91 14.48
CA LEU A 514 4.95 42.14 14.87
C LEU A 514 3.52 41.85 15.36
N VAL A 515 3.15 42.61 16.41
CA VAL A 515 2.03 42.44 17.36
C VAL A 515 0.75 41.88 16.73
N ASP A 516 0.04 40.99 17.43
CA ASP A 516 -1.30 40.35 17.29
C ASP A 516 -2.27 40.68 16.12
N ASP A 517 -2.08 41.76 15.36
CA ASP A 517 -2.68 41.98 14.05
C ASP A 517 -1.80 41.39 12.93
N ASN A 518 -2.43 40.57 12.10
CA ASN A 518 -1.84 39.97 10.90
C ASN A 518 -1.52 41.00 9.78
N GLN A 519 -1.93 42.25 9.98
CA GLN A 519 -1.93 43.29 8.97
C GLN A 519 -0.58 43.98 8.88
N THR A 520 0.02 44.31 10.03
CA THR A 520 1.29 45.05 10.10
C THR A 520 2.44 44.30 9.44
N THR A 521 2.48 42.96 9.49
CA THR A 521 3.53 42.16 8.83
C THR A 521 3.55 42.39 7.31
N CYS A 522 2.39 42.41 6.66
CA CYS A 522 2.26 42.60 5.21
C CYS A 522 2.61 44.03 4.78
N GLU A 523 2.11 45.02 5.52
CA GLU A 523 2.29 46.45 5.22
C GLU A 523 3.76 46.89 5.23
N ASN A 524 4.64 46.17 5.93
CA ASN A 524 6.06 46.49 5.93
C ASN A 524 6.72 46.35 4.55
N CYS A 525 6.21 45.45 3.72
CA CYS A 525 6.68 45.20 2.36
C CYS A 525 5.71 45.75 1.29
N HIS A 526 4.41 45.66 1.53
CA HIS A 526 3.33 46.02 0.60
C HIS A 526 2.65 47.35 0.96
N ARG A 527 3.43 48.43 1.03
CA ARG A 527 2.93 49.75 1.47
C ARG A 527 1.95 50.38 0.50
N GLU A 528 2.20 50.23 -0.80
CA GLU A 528 1.37 50.85 -1.84
C GLU A 528 0.00 50.16 -1.89
N GLU A 529 -0.03 48.85 -1.80
CA GLU A 529 -1.26 48.06 -1.77
C GLU A 529 -2.08 48.30 -0.49
N ALA A 530 -1.39 48.48 0.65
CA ALA A 530 -2.04 48.84 1.91
C ALA A 530 -2.75 50.20 1.80
N ASP A 531 -2.08 51.21 1.25
CA ASP A 531 -2.66 52.55 1.06
C ASP A 531 -3.90 52.54 0.14
N ASP A 532 -3.89 51.69 -0.89
CA ASP A 532 -5.01 51.53 -1.83
C ASP A 532 -6.23 50.83 -1.19
N ILE A 533 -6.02 49.87 -0.28
CA ILE A 533 -7.09 49.10 0.37
C ILE A 533 -7.84 49.91 1.44
N LEU A 534 -7.21 50.93 2.05
CA LEU A 534 -7.81 51.76 3.12
C LEU A 534 -9.15 52.42 2.74
N HIS A 535 -9.45 52.53 1.44
CA HIS A 535 -10.69 53.12 0.92
C HIS A 535 -11.69 52.09 0.36
N SER A 536 -11.41 50.80 0.51
CA SER A 536 -12.28 49.72 0.01
C SER A 536 -13.46 49.43 0.97
N THR A 537 -14.56 48.92 0.42
CA THR A 537 -15.69 48.43 1.23
C THR A 537 -15.33 47.20 2.06
N HIS A 538 -14.35 46.41 1.64
CA HIS A 538 -13.85 45.25 2.39
C HIS A 538 -13.06 45.68 3.63
N TYR A 539 -12.24 46.74 3.52
CA TYR A 539 -11.57 47.33 4.69
C TYR A 539 -12.58 47.91 5.68
N ALA A 540 -13.62 48.61 5.20
CA ALA A 540 -14.70 49.11 6.05
C ALA A 540 -15.52 47.99 6.74
N ALA A 541 -15.50 46.77 6.18
CA ALA A 541 -16.07 45.57 6.76
C ALA A 541 -15.12 44.86 7.75
N ASN A 542 -13.98 45.49 8.09
CA ASN A 542 -12.98 44.98 9.02
C ASN A 542 -12.30 43.67 8.53
N LEU A 543 -12.18 43.50 7.21
CA LEU A 543 -11.40 42.43 6.60
C LEU A 543 -9.92 42.84 6.49
N THR A 544 -9.06 41.85 6.68
CA THR A 544 -7.59 41.91 6.65
C THR A 544 -7.05 41.29 5.37
N CYS A 545 -5.74 41.45 5.12
CA CYS A 545 -5.08 40.86 3.96
C CYS A 545 -5.28 39.33 3.90
N LEU A 546 -5.22 38.65 5.05
CA LEU A 546 -5.31 37.19 5.11
C LEU A 546 -6.70 36.65 4.80
N ASP A 547 -7.77 37.42 5.03
CA ASP A 547 -9.15 36.99 4.76
C ASP A 547 -9.41 36.73 3.28
N CYS A 548 -8.59 37.32 2.41
CA CYS A 548 -8.62 37.07 0.96
C CYS A 548 -7.38 36.30 0.49
N HIS A 549 -6.19 36.70 0.93
CA HIS A 549 -4.95 36.16 0.39
C HIS A 549 -4.52 34.84 1.03
N LYS A 550 -5.01 34.47 2.22
CA LYS A 550 -4.66 33.19 2.88
C LYS A 550 -5.86 32.26 2.89
N ASN A 551 -6.29 31.85 1.71
CA ASN A 551 -7.39 30.91 1.57
C ASN A 551 -6.93 29.47 1.87
N THR A 552 -7.53 28.83 2.88
CA THR A 552 -7.17 27.47 3.29
C THR A 552 -8.15 26.39 2.83
N HIS A 553 -9.08 26.71 1.92
CA HIS A 553 -10.07 25.74 1.44
C HIS A 553 -9.47 24.69 0.49
N GLU A 554 -8.50 25.08 -0.34
CA GLU A 554 -7.87 24.19 -1.33
C GLU A 554 -6.43 23.78 -0.95
N ASN A 555 -5.76 24.52 -0.06
CA ASN A 555 -4.37 24.30 0.36
C ASN A 555 -4.09 24.93 1.75
N THR A 556 -2.84 25.10 2.17
CA THR A 556 -2.48 25.68 3.49
C THR A 556 -2.66 27.20 3.57
N GLY A 557 -2.95 27.83 2.43
CA GLY A 557 -3.04 29.28 2.24
C GLY A 557 -1.69 29.96 1.96
N HIS A 558 -0.59 29.22 1.84
CA HIS A 558 0.75 29.80 1.59
C HIS A 558 1.07 30.01 0.10
N THR A 559 0.12 29.74 -0.80
CA THR A 559 0.23 30.14 -2.21
C THR A 559 -0.04 31.64 -2.42
N PHE A 560 -0.73 32.27 -1.46
CA PHE A 560 -1.18 33.66 -1.46
C PHE A 560 -2.03 34.09 -2.67
N ASN A 561 -2.57 33.12 -3.42
CA ASN A 561 -3.38 33.35 -4.60
C ASN A 561 -4.85 33.50 -4.21
N ILE A 562 -5.53 34.48 -4.81
CA ILE A 562 -6.97 34.68 -4.65
C ILE A 562 -7.68 33.91 -5.76
N GLY A 563 -8.36 32.83 -5.38
CA GLY A 563 -9.25 32.07 -6.25
C GLY A 563 -10.69 32.59 -6.20
N THR A 564 -11.55 32.07 -7.07
CA THR A 564 -12.99 32.41 -7.04
C THR A 564 -13.67 31.89 -5.78
N ASP A 565 -13.18 30.77 -5.24
CA ASP A 565 -13.63 30.12 -4.03
C ASP A 565 -13.45 31.01 -2.78
N THR A 566 -12.36 31.76 -2.71
CA THR A 566 -12.12 32.78 -1.66
C THR A 566 -13.32 33.73 -1.55
N CYS A 567 -13.81 34.21 -2.69
CA CYS A 567 -14.93 35.15 -2.74
C CYS A 567 -16.27 34.46 -2.42
N VAL A 568 -16.45 33.22 -2.91
CA VAL A 568 -17.69 32.45 -2.71
C VAL A 568 -17.91 32.10 -1.24
N SER A 569 -16.85 31.94 -0.44
CA SER A 569 -16.96 31.67 1.01
C SER A 569 -17.83 32.71 1.75
N CYS A 570 -17.77 33.99 1.33
CA CYS A 570 -18.54 35.09 1.91
C CYS A 570 -19.72 35.53 1.05
N HIS A 571 -19.60 35.48 -0.29
CA HIS A 571 -20.62 36.01 -1.21
C HIS A 571 -21.61 34.95 -1.73
N GLY A 572 -21.30 33.65 -1.63
CA GLY A 572 -22.11 32.57 -2.18
C GLY A 572 -22.53 32.83 -3.64
N ASP A 573 -23.78 32.51 -3.98
CA ASP A 573 -24.35 32.71 -5.32
C ASP A 573 -24.48 34.20 -5.74
N THR A 574 -24.30 35.14 -4.80
CA THR A 574 -24.50 36.58 -5.08
C THR A 574 -23.33 37.23 -5.82
N ILE A 575 -22.21 36.51 -5.99
CA ILE A 575 -20.98 37.00 -6.63
C ILE A 575 -21.21 37.55 -8.05
N HIS A 576 -22.18 37.00 -8.80
CA HIS A 576 -22.54 37.44 -10.15
C HIS A 576 -23.59 38.56 -10.22
N THR A 577 -24.08 39.03 -9.06
CA THR A 577 -25.14 40.05 -8.96
C THR A 577 -24.67 41.38 -8.38
N ALA A 578 -23.37 41.54 -8.12
CA ALA A 578 -22.77 42.71 -7.45
C ALA A 578 -23.06 44.08 -8.12
N ALA A 579 -23.44 44.11 -9.40
CA ALA A 579 -23.90 45.34 -10.05
C ALA A 579 -25.19 45.93 -9.45
N ALA A 580 -25.93 45.20 -8.62
CA ALA A 580 -27.13 45.69 -7.95
C ALA A 580 -26.84 46.57 -6.70
N ILE A 581 -25.61 46.53 -6.15
CA ILE A 581 -25.26 47.18 -4.88
C ILE A 581 -25.04 48.71 -5.03
N LEU A 582 -24.74 49.19 -6.25
CA LEU A 582 -24.53 50.63 -6.52
C LEU A 582 -25.82 51.47 -6.55
N ASN A 583 -27.00 50.87 -6.37
CA ASN A 583 -28.29 51.55 -6.46
C ASN A 583 -28.94 51.91 -5.09
N GLY A 584 -28.19 51.85 -3.99
CA GLY A 584 -28.53 52.59 -2.77
C GLY A 584 -29.67 52.03 -1.91
N GLU A 585 -29.88 50.72 -1.88
CA GLU A 585 -30.73 50.10 -0.84
C GLU A 585 -29.86 49.52 0.29
N PRO A 586 -30.14 49.86 1.57
CA PRO A 586 -29.38 49.33 2.69
C PRO A 586 -29.81 47.88 2.97
N LEU A 587 -28.86 46.94 2.89
CA LEU A 587 -29.05 45.60 3.43
C LEU A 587 -28.89 45.65 4.95
N THR A 588 -30.00 45.84 5.68
CA THR A 588 -30.10 45.36 7.06
C THR A 588 -30.30 43.86 7.02
N THR A 589 -29.23 43.12 6.74
CA THR A 589 -29.15 41.71 7.09
C THR A 589 -28.23 41.61 8.30
N THR A 590 -28.85 41.45 9.46
CA THR A 590 -28.21 40.93 10.65
C THR A 590 -27.35 39.74 10.24
N LEU A 591 -26.05 39.82 10.52
CA LEU A 591 -25.13 38.69 10.48
C LEU A 591 -25.77 37.56 11.29
N VAL A 592 -26.24 36.52 10.61
CA VAL A 592 -26.43 35.23 11.24
C VAL A 592 -25.01 34.73 11.46
N ALA A 593 -24.62 34.54 12.72
CA ALA A 593 -23.37 33.88 13.06
C ALA A 593 -23.25 32.60 12.22
N PRO A 594 -22.05 32.23 11.77
CA PRO A 594 -21.88 30.97 11.05
C PRO A 594 -22.55 29.89 11.87
N GLU A 595 -23.45 29.13 11.24
CA GLU A 595 -23.89 27.88 11.86
C GLU A 595 -22.62 27.15 12.24
N THR A 596 -22.47 26.90 13.54
CA THR A 596 -21.44 26.00 14.05
C THR A 596 -21.42 24.82 13.10
N VAL A 597 -20.27 24.59 12.47
CA VAL A 597 -20.01 23.34 11.74
C VAL A 597 -20.66 22.24 12.56
N PRO A 598 -21.63 21.47 11.99
CA PRO A 598 -22.27 20.41 12.74
C PRO A 598 -21.15 19.58 13.36
N PRO A 599 -21.25 19.19 14.64
CA PRO A 599 -20.22 18.37 15.24
C PRO A 599 -19.89 17.23 14.28
N GLU A 600 -18.60 16.98 14.12
CA GLU A 600 -18.09 15.86 13.34
C GLU A 600 -18.94 14.63 13.64
N LYS A 601 -19.57 14.07 12.60
CA LYS A 601 -20.54 12.98 12.74
C LYS A 601 -19.92 11.92 13.64
N THR A 602 -20.66 11.53 14.67
CA THR A 602 -20.17 10.48 15.55
C THR A 602 -19.89 9.21 14.75
N THR A 603 -18.99 8.34 15.23
CA THR A 603 -18.67 7.07 14.58
C THR A 603 -19.91 6.21 14.30
N GLU A 604 -20.98 6.43 15.07
CA GLU A 604 -22.29 5.79 14.93
C GLU A 604 -23.14 6.39 13.78
N GLU A 605 -23.08 7.72 13.57
CA GLU A 605 -23.76 8.41 12.44
C GLU A 605 -23.06 8.16 11.09
N LEU A 606 -21.73 8.04 11.08
CA LEU A 606 -20.97 7.63 9.89
C LEU A 606 -21.26 6.17 9.50
N ALA A 607 -21.49 5.30 10.50
CA ALA A 607 -21.89 3.91 10.28
C ALA A 607 -23.32 3.79 9.72
N GLU A 608 -24.26 4.65 10.11
CA GLU A 608 -25.62 4.67 9.54
C GLU A 608 -25.64 5.17 8.08
N GLU A 609 -24.78 6.12 7.72
CA GLU A 609 -24.67 6.64 6.37
C GLU A 609 -23.94 5.67 5.42
N GLN A 610 -22.90 4.97 5.90
CA GLN A 610 -22.29 3.84 5.17
C GLN A 610 -23.25 2.66 5.00
N ALA A 611 -24.14 2.40 5.97
CA ALA A 611 -25.20 1.40 5.84
C ALA A 611 -26.27 1.78 4.79
N ALA A 612 -26.50 3.08 4.56
CA ALA A 612 -27.43 3.56 3.53
C ALA A 612 -26.86 3.38 2.10
N TYR A 613 -25.54 3.47 1.92
CA TYR A 613 -24.87 3.22 0.63
C TYR A 613 -24.70 1.72 0.33
N ALA A 614 -24.54 0.89 1.37
CA ALA A 614 -24.54 -0.58 1.27
C ALA A 614 -25.93 -1.20 0.96
N GLY A 615 -26.99 -0.38 0.90
CA GLY A 615 -28.39 -0.80 0.78
C GLY A 615 -28.83 -1.42 -0.55
N ILE A 616 -27.95 -1.63 -1.54
CA ILE A 616 -28.30 -2.35 -2.77
C ILE A 616 -27.94 -3.85 -2.70
N HIS A 617 -27.08 -4.28 -1.76
CA HIS A 617 -26.80 -5.70 -1.55
C HIS A 617 -26.53 -6.04 -0.06
N ALA A 618 -27.56 -5.92 0.79
CA ALA A 618 -27.50 -6.42 2.16
C ALA A 618 -28.55 -7.51 2.40
N THR A 619 -28.09 -8.67 2.88
CA THR A 619 -28.89 -9.75 3.46
C THR A 619 -29.63 -9.25 4.72
N PRO A 620 -30.87 -9.70 5.00
CA PRO A 620 -31.67 -9.12 6.07
C PRO A 620 -31.17 -9.52 7.47
N PRO A 621 -31.39 -8.68 8.52
CA PRO A 621 -30.88 -8.90 9.86
C PRO A 621 -31.41 -10.21 10.49
N ALA A 622 -30.60 -10.83 11.35
CA ALA A 622 -30.90 -12.10 12.03
C ALA A 622 -32.28 -12.15 12.74
N ALA A 623 -32.80 -11.00 13.21
CA ALA A 623 -34.13 -10.91 13.81
C ALA A 623 -35.28 -11.17 12.80
N LEU A 624 -35.10 -10.80 11.53
CA LEU A 624 -36.06 -11.08 10.47
C LEU A 624 -36.03 -12.58 10.08
N ASN A 625 -34.86 -13.21 10.10
CA ASN A 625 -34.71 -14.66 9.88
C ASN A 625 -35.32 -15.49 11.02
N ILE A 626 -35.31 -14.98 12.25
CA ILE A 626 -36.00 -15.62 13.39
C ILE A 626 -37.52 -15.50 13.22
N ILE A 627 -38.04 -14.34 12.79
CA ILE A 627 -39.48 -14.16 12.56
C ILE A 627 -39.96 -14.98 11.35
N VAL A 628 -39.21 -14.98 10.24
CA VAL A 628 -39.49 -15.81 9.06
C VAL A 628 -39.34 -17.30 9.39
N GLY A 629 -38.35 -17.68 10.20
CA GLY A 629 -38.18 -19.04 10.71
C GLY A 629 -39.33 -19.51 11.61
N ILE A 630 -39.88 -18.63 12.46
CA ILE A 630 -41.05 -18.91 13.28
C ILE A 630 -42.32 -19.01 12.42
N ILE A 631 -42.49 -18.15 11.41
CA ILE A 631 -43.63 -18.21 10.49
C ILE A 631 -43.58 -19.46 9.61
N LEU A 632 -42.40 -19.87 9.13
CA LEU A 632 -42.22 -21.11 8.36
C LEU A 632 -42.37 -22.35 9.24
N ALA A 633 -41.92 -22.32 10.50
CA ALA A 633 -42.13 -23.41 11.46
C ALA A 633 -43.61 -23.56 11.84
N LEU A 634 -44.34 -22.46 12.04
CA LEU A 634 -45.78 -22.48 12.30
C LEU A 634 -46.59 -22.90 11.05
N GLY A 635 -46.13 -22.54 9.84
CA GLY A 635 -46.69 -22.99 8.57
C GLY A 635 -46.49 -24.49 8.32
N PHE A 636 -45.32 -25.04 8.68
CA PHE A 636 -45.05 -26.48 8.62
C PHE A 636 -45.88 -27.28 9.63
N VAL A 637 -46.12 -26.73 10.83
CA VAL A 637 -47.02 -27.35 11.83
C VAL A 637 -48.46 -27.36 11.32
N TRP A 638 -48.92 -26.30 10.64
CA TRP A 638 -50.28 -26.28 10.06
C TRP A 638 -50.46 -27.28 8.91
N LEU A 639 -49.44 -27.47 8.05
CA LEU A 639 -49.46 -28.47 6.98
C LEU A 639 -49.44 -29.93 7.49
N PHE A 640 -48.82 -30.19 8.63
CA PHE A 640 -48.84 -31.53 9.26
C PHE A 640 -50.16 -31.83 9.97
N PHE A 641 -50.84 -30.83 10.55
CA PHE A 641 -52.16 -31.03 11.19
C PHE A 641 -53.36 -30.92 10.23
N ALA A 642 -53.21 -30.28 9.07
CA ALA A 642 -54.27 -30.20 8.05
C ALA A 642 -54.39 -31.48 7.18
N ASN A 643 -53.37 -32.34 7.17
CA ASN A 643 -53.37 -33.57 6.35
C ASN A 643 -53.99 -34.80 7.07
N ASP A 644 -54.30 -34.69 8.36
CA ASP A 644 -54.92 -35.77 9.16
C ASP A 644 -56.46 -35.67 9.29
N ASN A 645 -57.10 -34.65 8.71
CA ASN A 645 -58.56 -34.46 8.74
C ASN A 645 -59.27 -34.78 7.41
N ASN A 646 -58.64 -35.51 6.49
CA ASN A 646 -59.28 -35.95 5.24
C ASN A 646 -59.22 -37.47 5.01
N LYS A 647 -59.54 -38.23 6.06
CA LYS A 647 -59.95 -39.65 5.95
C LYS A 647 -61.28 -39.90 6.67
N SER A 648 -62.37 -39.75 5.92
CA SER A 648 -63.63 -40.48 6.06
C SER A 648 -64.11 -40.91 4.67
#